data_AF-F0Q1N2-F1
#
_entry.id   AF-F0Q1N2-F1
#
_cell.length_a   1.000
_cell.length_b   1.000
_cell.length_c   1.000
_cell.angle_alpha   90.00
_cell.angle_beta   90.00
_cell.angle_gamma   90.00
#
_symmetry.space_group_name_H-M   'P 1'
#
loop_
_entity.id
_entity.type
_entity.pdbx_description
1 polymer ?
#
loop_
_entity_poly.entity_id
_entity_poly.type
_entity_poly.pdbx_seq_one_letter_code
_entity_poly.pdbx_strand_id
1 'polypeptide(L)'
;MHEIFITAAPVGAVPRSIEPLGPKYLSAALVRHIGGLEAALESRNGWEPVAPGGLLASESTRIPMGADFLRAIAPTAEWLERWRREAGLRARDGVFQYHPDGPVLRQLDAAWFARIGSEKASRELVVHLTGQGWTSDENGGLAWPHAGAVESYIPPDLVHLLHSCGTGVVDGLSDAGWCHAGTGFALSGKGATCWLPVAPAAIVDECVAAVREGAAILHLHTRERGGQAWKLPWSSLSLLTGPQPNRIAPDDYEAIVPRLRAQVPLAILNLSTSVRGGGDSGSTIRREHLRPYEPEGMPPELSSLSPGEVLFQSGGGYLNTPDFLQRQLDHARRHGIRPEIEVFNHTILQNTLEDFRPRLEEAGSPCLLMLVAGVDQYRRAGEAFEDDSLIPAVQRQAIFALLQAGDAPGIDRALDMAAAALAPVVEQIRHRLPTARISVLMPGPMQQLLPRLAVRLQLDGVRVGLEDGLTVPDRNVPGGLRKGRTAEQVRWLREELEALGCRVLSAEATRQALRMPSSAETLFLAAMEATASLAGAGGPAPASPMEALVHALAPLRPAFERREQWLRAQLSRHGRGDPANAAATARDLIRQAGLYVRYFIEERERYPMQGARAFRNPYEIQPLNHAWELLLEAGQDASFYEEALQRLAARAGVAPGSFLAPPSQRKGRDLRFIEYIASLPCRLGQHRMEVEHFGLRRLPGYNAFMANLFLGMEEAYRGLRARSEAEPKSQGILAFHADTGDTIDLRNLQDELGRSQWVVLPCTTDTHYAEGIRQAKKLAAAFLSFLRSVVPSHAAALHVIGFVHTGQDRDGLPLVEASLLHHRFLLGTDRHAAIVSHASRLLYEAILLPRLVQEPERLMRRMDGTVARAAGLPLHEDGSAARRVDPRAVAGTPPLRFLAHSSGIAALQQMDNAMRQDMEALGYSAQEQKTLFHRNVVVSFASTADIRTDLPGTPTVDITAYNDVRSMAGTTTPDYALGDSHRRAQARAARAAGYRYEATHWKLIENAGGKTLLRRMGVFLQDDPARLDDGHALRRYLQGAPDEIHHLIRQLHWNSDAPHFDGTLRRMAPPEALQPQQRQHRP
;
A
#
# COMPACT_ATOMS: atom_id res chain seq x y z
N MET A 1 -21.77 -9.94 -7.26
CA MET A 1 -21.23 -9.01 -6.24
C MET A 1 -21.11 -7.65 -6.91
N HIS A 2 -21.72 -6.61 -6.36
CA HIS A 2 -21.69 -5.26 -6.94
C HIS A 2 -20.37 -4.57 -6.58
N GLU A 3 -19.70 -3.94 -7.55
CA GLU A 3 -18.38 -3.31 -7.38
C GLU A 3 -18.53 -1.79 -7.31
N ILE A 4 -17.98 -1.16 -6.27
CA ILE A 4 -18.08 0.28 -6.02
C ILE A 4 -16.70 0.84 -5.69
N PHE A 5 -16.31 1.96 -6.28
CA PHE A 5 -15.11 2.71 -5.86
C PHE A 5 -15.46 3.89 -4.94
N ILE A 6 -14.53 4.26 -4.06
CA ILE A 6 -14.70 5.40 -3.15
C ILE A 6 -13.83 6.58 -3.61
N THR A 7 -14.46 7.75 -3.73
CA THR A 7 -13.78 9.05 -3.89
C THR A 7 -13.69 9.75 -2.55
N ALA A 8 -12.49 10.17 -2.14
CA ALA A 8 -12.27 10.96 -0.94
C ALA A 8 -12.10 12.45 -1.28
N ALA A 9 -12.86 13.32 -0.61
CA ALA A 9 -12.83 14.78 -0.81
C ALA A 9 -12.40 15.53 0.47
N PRO A 10 -11.08 15.58 0.78
CA PRO A 10 -10.61 15.97 2.09
C PRO A 10 -10.61 17.46 2.43
N VAL A 11 -10.76 18.36 1.44
CA VAL A 11 -10.54 19.80 1.63
C VAL A 11 -11.78 20.63 1.30
N GLY A 12 -12.31 20.49 0.09
CA GLY A 12 -13.46 21.25 -0.38
C GLY A 12 -13.32 22.75 -0.39
N ALA A 13 -14.46 23.43 -0.58
CA ALA A 13 -14.51 24.89 -0.72
C ALA A 13 -15.16 25.63 0.46
N VAL A 14 -16.12 25.01 1.14
CA VAL A 14 -16.95 25.64 2.17
C VAL A 14 -16.39 25.48 3.59
N PRO A 15 -15.97 24.29 4.06
CA PRO A 15 -15.63 24.11 5.46
C PRO A 15 -14.38 24.90 5.83
N ARG A 16 -14.23 25.29 7.10
CA ARG A 16 -13.08 26.05 7.61
C ARG A 16 -12.25 25.23 8.60
N SER A 17 -10.94 25.40 8.56
CA SER A 17 -10.04 24.77 9.52
C SER A 17 -10.01 25.57 10.81
N ILE A 18 -10.04 24.86 11.94
CA ILE A 18 -9.88 25.43 13.29
C ILE A 18 -8.56 24.94 13.86
N GLU A 19 -7.74 25.84 14.39
CA GLU A 19 -6.56 25.42 15.13
C GLU A 19 -6.98 24.80 16.48
N PRO A 20 -6.66 23.52 16.77
CA PRO A 20 -7.11 22.87 17.99
C PRO A 20 -6.53 23.55 19.23
N LEU A 21 -5.25 23.93 19.19
CA LEU A 21 -4.56 24.62 20.30
C LEU A 21 -4.80 26.14 20.35
N GLY A 22 -5.55 26.71 19.40
CA GLY A 22 -5.86 28.15 19.37
C GLY A 22 -6.99 28.52 20.35
N PRO A 23 -7.13 29.82 20.69
CA PRO A 23 -8.22 30.27 21.56
C PRO A 23 -9.59 29.99 20.91
N LYS A 24 -10.57 29.62 21.74
CA LYS A 24 -11.97 29.37 21.32
C LYS A 24 -12.94 30.45 21.79
N TYR A 25 -12.49 31.28 22.72
CA TYR A 25 -13.22 32.41 23.28
C TYR A 25 -12.24 33.54 23.61
N LEU A 26 -12.68 34.78 23.40
CA LEU A 26 -11.96 35.99 23.77
C LEU A 26 -12.92 36.93 24.49
N SER A 27 -12.58 37.35 25.72
CA SER A 27 -13.39 38.32 26.45
C SER A 27 -13.42 39.67 25.71
N ALA A 28 -14.59 40.30 25.65
CA ALA A 28 -14.74 41.64 25.06
C ALA A 28 -13.84 42.67 25.77
N ALA A 29 -13.65 42.53 27.10
CA ALA A 29 -12.78 43.39 27.88
C ALA A 29 -11.29 43.25 27.48
N LEU A 30 -10.87 42.07 27.01
CA LEU A 30 -9.51 41.85 26.52
C LEU A 30 -9.34 42.36 25.08
N VAL A 31 -10.31 42.06 24.22
CA VAL A 31 -10.28 42.39 22.79
C VAL A 31 -10.17 43.88 22.53
N ARG A 32 -10.91 44.72 23.28
CA ARG A 32 -10.94 46.19 23.08
C ARG A 32 -9.59 46.89 23.22
N HIS A 33 -8.61 46.24 23.86
CA HIS A 33 -7.28 46.80 24.07
C HIS A 33 -6.27 46.44 22.97
N ILE A 34 -6.67 45.64 21.99
CA ILE A 34 -5.88 45.37 20.79
C ILE A 34 -6.51 46.13 19.62
N GLY A 35 -5.83 47.20 19.17
CA GLY A 35 -6.33 48.05 18.10
C GLY A 35 -6.69 47.28 16.84
N GLY A 36 -7.96 47.38 16.42
CA GLY A 36 -8.50 46.73 15.21
C GLY A 36 -8.88 45.25 15.36
N LEU A 37 -8.64 44.61 16.52
CA LEU A 37 -8.97 43.19 16.71
C LEU A 37 -10.47 42.95 16.72
N GLU A 38 -11.25 43.79 17.40
CA GLU A 38 -12.72 43.70 17.45
C GLU A 38 -13.32 43.71 16.04
N ALA A 39 -12.96 44.71 15.24
CA ALA A 39 -13.37 44.79 13.84
C ALA A 39 -12.90 43.59 13.01
N ALA A 40 -11.72 43.02 13.29
CA ALA A 40 -11.24 41.82 12.59
C ALA A 40 -11.99 40.54 12.97
N LEU A 41 -12.49 40.43 14.21
CA LEU A 41 -13.34 39.33 14.65
C LEU A 41 -14.74 39.44 14.06
N GLU A 42 -15.30 40.65 13.98
CA GLU A 42 -16.63 40.91 13.41
C GLU A 42 -16.68 40.80 11.88
N SER A 43 -15.65 41.27 11.18
CA SER A 43 -15.62 41.34 9.71
C SER A 43 -15.23 40.02 9.03
N ARG A 44 -14.77 39.01 9.77
CA ARG A 44 -14.17 37.79 9.20
C ARG A 44 -14.85 36.52 9.71
N ASN A 45 -15.75 36.00 8.86
CA ASN A 45 -16.51 34.75 8.95
C ASN A 45 -15.85 33.65 9.79
N GLY A 46 -16.08 33.69 11.09
CA GLY A 46 -15.60 32.65 12.00
C GLY A 46 -15.71 32.92 13.48
N TRP A 47 -15.74 34.18 13.89
CA TRP A 47 -15.99 34.56 15.28
C TRP A 47 -17.36 35.22 15.38
N GLU A 48 -18.09 34.92 16.45
CA GLU A 48 -19.43 35.45 16.70
C GLU A 48 -19.44 36.14 18.08
N PRO A 49 -20.07 37.32 18.22
CA PRO A 49 -20.28 37.93 19.53
C PRO A 49 -21.20 37.03 20.36
N VAL A 50 -20.86 36.83 21.62
CA VAL A 50 -21.60 35.96 22.55
C VAL A 50 -21.96 36.70 23.84
N ALA A 51 -23.18 36.46 24.31
CA ALA A 51 -23.67 36.91 25.60
C ALA A 51 -23.04 36.09 26.76
N PRO A 52 -23.13 36.56 28.01
CA PRO A 52 -22.72 35.77 29.17
C PRO A 52 -23.51 34.47 29.28
N GLY A 53 -22.94 33.47 29.97
CA GLY A 53 -23.63 32.20 30.27
C GLY A 53 -23.03 30.97 29.59
N GLY A 54 -22.06 31.15 28.70
CA GLY A 54 -21.25 30.04 28.17
C GLY A 54 -20.29 29.47 29.21
N LEU A 55 -19.68 28.32 28.91
CA LEU A 55 -18.63 27.71 29.72
C LEU A 55 -17.29 27.73 28.96
N LEU A 56 -16.21 28.02 29.66
CA LEU A 56 -14.86 28.13 29.13
C LEU A 56 -13.93 27.20 29.88
N ALA A 57 -13.10 26.47 29.13
CA ALA A 57 -11.91 25.78 29.58
C ALA A 57 -10.71 26.40 28.87
N SER A 58 -9.99 27.31 29.53
CA SER A 58 -8.77 27.94 29.00
C SER A 58 -7.61 27.88 30.00
N GLU A 59 -6.53 27.20 29.62
CA GLU A 59 -5.29 27.17 30.42
C GLU A 59 -4.25 28.21 29.94
N SER A 60 -4.42 28.78 28.74
CA SER A 60 -3.42 29.69 28.16
C SER A 60 -3.51 31.14 28.65
N THR A 61 -4.67 31.56 29.17
CA THR A 61 -4.87 32.94 29.64
C THR A 61 -4.31 33.08 31.06
N ARG A 62 -3.08 33.57 31.15
CA ARG A 62 -2.35 33.78 32.41
C ARG A 62 -1.66 35.13 32.40
N ILE A 63 -2.16 36.05 33.21
CA ILE A 63 -1.70 37.44 33.23
C ILE A 63 -1.03 37.74 34.57
N PRO A 64 0.30 37.91 34.63
CA PRO A 64 0.95 38.36 35.86
C PRO A 64 0.37 39.70 36.29
N MET A 65 0.04 39.87 37.58
CA MET A 65 -0.55 41.12 38.10
C MET A 65 0.35 42.35 37.87
N GLY A 66 1.65 42.14 37.70
CA GLY A 66 2.62 43.19 37.37
C GLY A 66 2.89 43.39 35.88
N ALA A 67 2.13 42.75 34.99
CA ALA A 67 2.36 42.86 33.54
C ALA A 67 2.21 44.30 33.04
N ASP A 68 3.12 44.75 32.19
CA ASP A 68 3.15 46.14 31.72
C ASP A 68 1.89 46.54 30.96
N PHE A 69 1.27 45.60 30.23
CA PHE A 69 0.01 45.87 29.54
C PHE A 69 -1.15 46.12 30.53
N LEU A 70 -1.16 45.49 31.71
CA LEU A 70 -2.16 45.75 32.75
C LEU A 70 -2.06 47.19 33.26
N ARG A 71 -0.83 47.68 33.47
CA ARG A 71 -0.59 49.06 33.92
C ARG A 71 -1.12 50.08 32.90
N ALA A 72 -1.07 49.73 31.61
CA ALA A 72 -1.57 50.58 30.54
C ALA A 72 -3.10 50.61 30.43
N ILE A 73 -3.78 49.48 30.66
CA ILE A 73 -5.25 49.38 30.51
C ILE A 73 -6.03 49.67 31.80
N ALA A 74 -5.39 49.49 32.96
CA ALA A 74 -6.00 49.65 34.28
C ALA A 74 -5.02 50.33 35.24
N PRO A 75 -4.85 51.67 35.14
CA PRO A 75 -3.80 52.39 35.86
C PRO A 75 -4.06 52.54 37.37
N THR A 76 -5.27 52.21 37.85
CA THR A 76 -5.64 52.28 39.27
C THR A 76 -6.21 50.95 39.75
N ALA A 77 -6.14 50.70 41.06
CA ALA A 77 -6.65 49.47 41.66
C ALA A 77 -8.17 49.27 41.44
N GLU A 78 -8.95 50.35 41.45
CA GLU A 78 -10.39 50.31 41.19
C GLU A 78 -10.70 49.92 39.74
N TRP A 79 -9.97 50.51 38.79
CA TRP A 79 -10.07 50.14 37.38
C TRP A 79 -9.61 48.71 37.12
N LEU A 80 -8.54 48.25 37.77
CA LEU A 80 -8.05 46.89 37.63
C LEU A 80 -9.06 45.87 38.13
N GLU A 81 -9.69 46.14 39.26
CA GLU A 81 -10.71 45.27 39.82
C GLU A 81 -12.00 45.26 38.98
N ARG A 82 -12.42 46.42 38.46
CA ARG A 82 -13.54 46.51 37.51
C ARG A 82 -13.24 45.73 36.23
N TRP A 83 -12.10 45.99 35.60
CA TRP A 83 -11.67 45.31 34.38
C TRP A 83 -11.55 43.80 34.58
N ARG A 84 -11.00 43.35 35.73
CA ARG A 84 -10.89 41.94 36.07
C ARG A 84 -12.26 41.26 36.10
N ARG A 85 -13.25 41.91 36.72
CA ARG A 85 -14.64 41.40 36.75
C ARG A 85 -15.27 41.37 35.37
N GLU A 86 -15.09 42.43 34.57
CA GLU A 86 -15.57 42.49 33.18
C GLU A 86 -14.92 41.43 32.28
N ALA A 87 -13.64 41.13 32.52
CA ALA A 87 -12.89 40.09 31.82
C ALA A 87 -13.23 38.67 32.29
N GLY A 88 -13.95 38.51 33.40
CA GLY A 88 -14.27 37.21 33.98
C GLY A 88 -13.06 36.50 34.61
N LEU A 89 -12.01 37.23 34.95
CA LEU A 89 -10.75 36.67 35.46
C LEU A 89 -10.76 36.58 36.99
N ARG A 90 -10.06 35.59 37.53
CA ARG A 90 -9.85 35.37 38.97
C ARG A 90 -8.39 35.61 39.33
N ALA A 91 -8.17 36.18 40.51
CA ALA A 91 -6.85 36.45 41.07
C ALA A 91 -6.35 35.25 41.87
N ARG A 92 -5.17 34.71 41.53
CA ARG A 92 -4.53 33.63 42.28
C ARG A 92 -3.01 33.67 42.11
N ASP A 93 -2.25 33.52 43.20
CA ASP A 93 -0.79 33.41 43.20
C ASP A 93 -0.07 34.48 42.35
N GLY A 94 -0.55 35.72 42.39
CA GLY A 94 0.02 36.84 41.63
C GLY A 94 -0.31 36.85 40.13
N VAL A 95 -1.26 36.03 39.67
CA VAL A 95 -1.70 35.89 38.28
C VAL A 95 -3.22 36.03 38.18
N PHE A 96 -3.70 36.71 37.12
CA PHE A 96 -5.10 36.65 36.70
C PHE A 96 -5.29 35.54 35.66
N GLN A 97 -6.24 34.65 35.92
CA GLN A 97 -6.57 33.50 35.07
C GLN A 97 -8.05 33.13 35.21
N TYR A 98 -8.58 32.27 34.35
CA TYR A 98 -10.01 31.89 34.40
C TYR A 98 -10.34 30.89 35.52
N HIS A 99 -9.44 29.96 35.84
CA HIS A 99 -9.75 28.81 36.71
C HIS A 99 -9.27 28.98 38.17
N PRO A 100 -10.14 28.66 39.17
CA PRO A 100 -9.86 28.92 40.58
C PRO A 100 -9.03 27.85 41.29
N ASP A 101 -9.21 26.54 41.01
CA ASP A 101 -8.82 25.47 41.95
C ASP A 101 -7.79 24.44 41.41
N GLY A 102 -7.54 24.38 40.10
CA GLY A 102 -6.58 23.45 39.49
C GLY A 102 -6.55 23.55 37.95
N PRO A 103 -5.73 22.74 37.25
CA PRO A 103 -5.77 22.64 35.78
C PRO A 103 -7.11 22.05 35.29
N VAL A 104 -7.45 22.28 34.03
CA VAL A 104 -8.69 21.71 33.45
C VAL A 104 -8.51 20.20 33.31
N LEU A 105 -9.52 19.42 33.70
CA LEU A 105 -9.49 17.98 33.47
C LEU A 105 -9.46 17.70 31.96
N ARG A 106 -8.52 16.87 31.56
CA ARG A 106 -8.30 16.49 30.16
C ARG A 106 -9.16 15.32 29.71
N GLN A 107 -10.07 14.86 30.56
CA GLN A 107 -10.97 13.74 30.30
C GLN A 107 -12.36 14.04 30.86
N LEU A 108 -13.38 13.77 30.05
CA LEU A 108 -14.79 13.76 30.41
C LEU A 108 -15.29 12.32 30.27
N ASP A 109 -15.54 11.64 31.37
CA ASP A 109 -15.80 10.20 31.37
C ASP A 109 -17.23 9.83 30.93
N ALA A 110 -17.41 8.56 30.58
CA ALA A 110 -18.71 8.02 30.18
C ALA A 110 -19.77 8.14 31.29
N ALA A 111 -19.37 8.05 32.55
CA ALA A 111 -20.27 8.14 33.70
C ALA A 111 -20.88 9.54 33.84
N TRP A 112 -20.14 10.58 33.49
CA TRP A 112 -20.61 11.96 33.41
C TRP A 112 -21.56 12.14 32.23
N PHE A 113 -21.20 11.65 31.04
CA PHE A 113 -22.08 11.72 29.86
C PHE A 113 -23.42 10.99 30.09
N ALA A 114 -23.42 9.88 30.86
CA ALA A 114 -24.64 9.16 31.23
C ALA A 114 -25.62 9.99 32.08
N ARG A 115 -25.20 11.11 32.68
CA ARG A 115 -26.07 12.04 33.42
C ARG A 115 -26.87 12.95 32.50
N ILE A 116 -26.50 13.07 31.22
CA ILE A 116 -27.22 13.87 30.23
C ILE A 116 -28.43 13.07 29.76
N GLY A 117 -29.62 13.39 30.29
CA GLY A 117 -30.86 12.65 29.99
C GLY A 117 -31.37 12.76 28.55
N SER A 118 -30.65 13.44 27.65
CA SER A 118 -31.01 13.62 26.24
C SER A 118 -29.86 13.19 25.33
N GLU A 119 -30.09 12.16 24.50
CA GLU A 119 -29.13 11.71 23.50
C GLU A 119 -28.78 12.83 22.50
N LYS A 120 -29.77 13.66 22.15
CA LYS A 120 -29.57 14.83 21.29
C LYS A 120 -28.60 15.83 21.92
N ALA A 121 -28.77 16.16 23.20
CA ALA A 121 -27.87 17.07 23.90
C ALA A 121 -26.45 16.50 24.01
N SER A 122 -26.31 15.21 24.30
CA SER A 122 -25.02 14.51 24.29
C SER A 122 -24.36 14.59 22.93
N ARG A 123 -25.11 14.31 21.85
CA ARG A 123 -24.62 14.38 20.47
C ARG A 123 -24.16 15.78 20.09
N GLU A 124 -24.97 16.81 20.40
CA GLU A 124 -24.61 18.21 20.12
C GLU A 124 -23.34 18.63 20.85
N LEU A 125 -23.20 18.24 22.12
CA LEU A 125 -21.99 18.50 22.89
C LEU A 125 -20.78 17.76 22.33
N VAL A 126 -20.90 16.47 22.02
CA VAL A 126 -19.80 15.66 21.47
C VAL A 126 -19.34 16.24 20.13
N VAL A 127 -20.26 16.54 19.21
CA VAL A 127 -19.94 17.17 17.91
C VAL A 127 -19.28 18.54 18.09
N HIS A 128 -19.71 19.32 19.08
CA HIS A 128 -19.13 20.62 19.39
C HIS A 128 -17.69 20.52 19.92
N LEU A 129 -17.46 19.69 20.94
CA LEU A 129 -16.14 19.50 21.56
C LEU A 129 -15.15 18.81 20.61
N THR A 130 -15.58 17.78 19.88
CA THR A 130 -14.71 17.09 18.91
C THR A 130 -14.36 17.96 17.70
N GLY A 131 -15.14 19.01 17.43
CA GLY A 131 -14.76 20.05 16.47
C GLY A 131 -13.70 21.04 16.95
N GLN A 132 -13.46 21.09 18.26
CA GLN A 132 -12.47 21.98 18.88
C GLN A 132 -11.14 21.28 19.20
N GLY A 133 -11.08 19.95 19.09
CA GLY A 133 -9.86 19.17 19.30
C GLY A 133 -9.98 17.99 20.26
N TRP A 134 -11.15 17.79 20.89
CA TRP A 134 -11.41 16.60 21.72
C TRP A 134 -11.56 15.34 20.85
N THR A 135 -11.23 14.19 21.41
CA THR A 135 -11.33 12.87 20.75
C THR A 135 -12.07 11.88 21.63
N SER A 136 -12.65 10.83 21.05
CA SER A 136 -13.19 9.71 21.83
C SER A 136 -12.10 9.09 22.69
N ASP A 137 -12.41 8.77 23.95
CA ASP A 137 -11.65 7.76 24.68
C ASP A 137 -12.20 6.35 24.35
N GLU A 138 -11.44 5.29 24.65
CA GLU A 138 -11.86 3.91 24.38
C GLU A 138 -13.01 3.44 25.28
N ASN A 139 -13.38 4.22 26.30
CA ASN A 139 -14.34 3.88 27.34
C ASN A 139 -15.67 4.64 27.21
N GLY A 140 -15.89 5.35 26.10
CA GLY A 140 -17.12 6.09 25.81
C GLY A 140 -17.22 7.48 26.45
N GLY A 141 -16.09 8.07 26.80
CA GLY A 141 -15.92 9.48 27.14
C GLY A 141 -15.20 10.27 26.04
N LEU A 142 -14.77 11.49 26.39
CA LEU A 142 -13.92 12.34 25.55
C LEU A 142 -12.62 12.69 26.26
N ALA A 143 -11.53 12.79 25.50
CA ALA A 143 -10.22 13.20 25.98
C ALA A 143 -9.65 14.35 25.15
N TRP A 144 -8.81 15.17 25.79
CA TRP A 144 -7.97 16.16 25.14
C TRP A 144 -6.59 15.56 24.83
N PRO A 145 -6.28 15.19 23.57
CA PRO A 145 -5.08 14.41 23.26
C PRO A 145 -3.82 15.28 23.11
N HIS A 146 -3.95 16.61 23.17
CA HIS A 146 -2.84 17.51 22.84
C HIS A 146 -2.00 17.83 24.07
N ALA A 147 -0.67 17.84 23.92
CA ALA A 147 0.25 18.20 25.01
C ALA A 147 0.14 19.68 25.45
N GLY A 148 -0.39 20.56 24.59
CA GLY A 148 -0.59 21.99 24.88
C GLY A 148 -1.74 22.28 25.85
N ALA A 149 -1.96 23.57 26.12
CA ALA A 149 -3.05 24.09 26.94
C ALA A 149 -4.42 23.60 26.45
N VAL A 150 -5.32 23.26 27.38
CA VAL A 150 -6.73 23.03 27.04
C VAL A 150 -7.38 24.37 26.68
N GLU A 151 -7.97 24.44 25.49
CA GLU A 151 -8.70 25.60 24.98
C GLU A 151 -10.03 25.15 24.37
N SER A 152 -11.13 25.39 25.08
CA SER A 152 -12.46 25.00 24.64
C SER A 152 -13.55 25.90 25.21
N TYR A 153 -14.61 26.08 24.45
CA TYR A 153 -15.75 26.92 24.82
C TYR A 153 -17.07 26.25 24.47
N ILE A 154 -18.07 26.34 25.34
CA ILE A 154 -19.45 25.89 25.13
C ILE A 154 -20.35 27.13 25.12
N PRO A 155 -21.11 27.39 24.04
CA PRO A 155 -21.97 28.58 23.93
C PRO A 155 -23.16 28.52 24.88
N PRO A 156 -23.76 29.68 25.25
CA PRO A 156 -24.84 29.76 26.24
C PRO A 156 -26.01 28.83 25.91
N ASP A 157 -26.44 28.77 24.64
CA ASP A 157 -27.57 27.93 24.22
C ASP A 157 -27.34 26.44 24.52
N LEU A 158 -26.12 25.96 24.30
CA LEU A 158 -25.77 24.57 24.60
C LEU A 158 -25.64 24.33 26.11
N VAL A 159 -25.15 25.32 26.88
CA VAL A 159 -25.15 25.25 28.35
C VAL A 159 -26.59 25.18 28.89
N HIS A 160 -27.49 26.00 28.35
CA HIS A 160 -28.92 25.97 28.71
C HIS A 160 -29.57 24.63 28.37
N LEU A 161 -29.24 24.05 27.21
CA LEU A 161 -29.70 22.71 26.84
C LEU A 161 -29.19 21.66 27.83
N LEU A 162 -27.89 21.67 28.17
CA LEU A 162 -27.31 20.73 29.13
C LEU A 162 -27.92 20.86 30.52
N HIS A 163 -28.16 22.10 30.98
CA HIS A 163 -28.80 22.36 32.26
C HIS A 163 -30.23 21.80 32.33
N SER A 164 -30.98 21.86 31.23
CA SER A 164 -32.34 21.29 31.18
C SER A 164 -32.39 19.75 31.12
N CYS A 165 -31.25 19.09 30.86
CA CYS A 165 -31.16 17.63 30.72
C CYS A 165 -30.90 16.87 32.04
N GLY A 166 -30.56 17.56 33.13
CA GLY A 166 -30.34 16.91 34.43
C GLY A 166 -29.62 17.80 35.45
N THR A 167 -29.96 17.61 36.73
CA THR A 167 -29.26 18.27 37.85
C THR A 167 -27.82 17.78 37.95
N GLY A 168 -26.85 18.68 38.11
CA GLY A 168 -25.42 18.31 38.27
C GLY A 168 -24.64 18.10 36.96
N VAL A 169 -25.25 18.25 35.78
CA VAL A 169 -24.54 18.12 34.49
C VAL A 169 -23.54 19.28 34.30
N VAL A 170 -24.02 20.51 34.47
CA VAL A 170 -23.19 21.73 34.38
C VAL A 170 -22.20 21.80 35.55
N ASP A 171 -22.64 21.42 36.75
CA ASP A 171 -21.76 21.38 37.93
C ASP A 171 -20.58 20.41 37.72
N GLY A 172 -20.81 19.26 37.08
CA GLY A 172 -19.74 18.33 36.72
C GLY A 172 -18.70 18.91 35.76
N LEU A 173 -19.09 19.83 34.86
CA LEU A 173 -18.12 20.57 34.05
C LEU A 173 -17.35 21.58 34.90
N SER A 174 -18.01 22.24 35.86
CA SER A 174 -17.34 23.12 36.81
C SER A 174 -16.34 22.38 37.69
N ASP A 175 -16.68 21.19 38.19
CA ASP A 175 -15.77 20.30 38.91
C ASP A 175 -14.59 19.86 38.02
N ALA A 176 -14.81 19.74 36.71
CA ALA A 176 -13.77 19.46 35.72
C ALA A 176 -12.92 20.69 35.35
N GLY A 177 -13.12 21.83 36.02
CA GLY A 177 -12.37 23.05 35.79
C GLY A 177 -12.89 23.94 34.67
N TRP A 178 -14.17 23.83 34.28
CA TRP A 178 -14.81 24.78 33.37
C TRP A 178 -15.42 25.95 34.14
N CYS A 179 -15.26 27.18 33.65
CA CYS A 179 -15.78 28.38 34.30
C CYS A 179 -16.82 29.10 33.43
N HIS A 180 -17.70 29.88 34.05
CA HIS A 180 -18.61 30.75 33.31
C HIS A 180 -17.85 31.84 32.55
N ALA A 181 -18.17 31.99 31.27
CA ALA A 181 -17.66 33.04 30.42
C ALA A 181 -18.58 34.28 30.44
N GLY A 182 -17.97 35.48 30.43
CA GLY A 182 -18.66 36.76 30.26
C GLY A 182 -18.97 37.07 28.80
N THR A 183 -19.34 38.32 28.51
CA THR A 183 -19.48 38.81 27.13
C THR A 183 -18.16 38.73 26.37
N GLY A 184 -18.19 38.30 25.12
CA GLY A 184 -16.98 38.21 24.30
C GLY A 184 -17.26 37.76 22.88
N PHE A 185 -16.23 37.18 22.27
CA PHE A 185 -16.27 36.60 20.94
C PHE A 185 -15.94 35.12 21.06
N ALA A 186 -16.76 34.25 20.47
CA ALA A 186 -16.53 32.82 20.43
C ALA A 186 -16.25 32.35 19.00
N LEU A 187 -15.38 31.37 18.85
CA LEU A 187 -15.11 30.76 17.57
C LEU A 187 -16.30 29.88 17.17
N SER A 188 -16.94 30.20 16.05
CA SER A 188 -18.08 29.45 15.52
C SER A 188 -17.64 28.10 14.99
N GLY A 189 -18.21 27.04 15.57
CA GLY A 189 -18.03 25.66 15.10
C GLY A 189 -18.88 25.30 13.88
N LYS A 190 -19.73 26.21 13.39
CA LYS A 190 -20.59 26.00 12.21
C LYS A 190 -19.73 25.93 10.96
N GLY A 191 -19.88 24.83 10.20
CA GLY A 191 -19.11 24.59 8.98
C GLY A 191 -17.59 24.58 9.19
N ALA A 192 -17.11 24.29 10.39
CA ALA A 192 -15.70 24.37 10.72
C ALA A 192 -15.25 23.19 11.58
N THR A 193 -13.99 22.77 11.47
CA THR A 193 -13.45 21.63 12.24
C THR A 193 -11.93 21.70 12.34
N CYS A 194 -11.35 21.16 13.41
CA CYS A 194 -9.90 21.04 13.54
C CYS A 194 -9.28 19.95 12.65
N TRP A 195 -10.12 19.10 12.07
CA TRP A 195 -9.69 18.00 11.22
C TRP A 195 -9.48 18.41 9.75
N LEU A 196 -9.83 19.64 9.35
CA LEU A 196 -9.77 20.08 7.95
C LEU A 196 -8.33 20.42 7.54
N PRO A 197 -7.73 19.68 6.59
CA PRO A 197 -6.38 19.95 6.12
C PRO A 197 -6.38 21.10 5.11
N VAL A 198 -5.57 22.13 5.36
CA VAL A 198 -5.41 23.29 4.46
C VAL A 198 -3.97 23.55 4.04
N ALA A 199 -3.00 22.95 4.75
CA ALA A 199 -1.59 23.00 4.40
C ALA A 199 -1.23 21.80 3.50
N PRO A 200 -0.30 21.95 2.54
CA PRO A 200 0.09 20.88 1.62
C PRO A 200 0.44 19.56 2.31
N ALA A 201 1.21 19.60 3.39
CA ALA A 201 1.57 18.41 4.15
C ALA A 201 0.36 17.72 4.80
N ALA A 202 -0.55 18.50 5.42
CA ALA A 202 -1.76 17.97 6.01
C ALA A 202 -2.72 17.37 4.97
N ILE A 203 -2.80 17.99 3.78
CA ILE A 203 -3.60 17.46 2.66
C ILE A 203 -3.04 16.11 2.21
N VAL A 204 -1.73 16.02 2.03
CA VAL A 204 -1.05 14.75 1.69
C VAL A 204 -1.31 13.69 2.75
N ASP A 205 -1.15 14.01 4.03
CA ASP A 205 -1.32 13.05 5.13
C ASP A 205 -2.77 12.54 5.22
N GLU A 206 -3.76 13.41 5.03
CA GLU A 206 -5.16 13.03 5.01
C GLU A 206 -5.51 12.17 3.80
N CYS A 207 -4.99 12.50 2.62
CA CYS A 207 -5.19 11.71 1.40
C CYS A 207 -4.60 10.31 1.54
N VAL A 208 -3.36 10.21 2.02
CA VAL A 208 -2.69 8.92 2.25
C VAL A 208 -3.48 8.10 3.26
N ALA A 209 -3.98 8.72 4.34
CA ALA A 209 -4.84 8.04 5.30
C ALA A 209 -6.16 7.54 4.67
N ALA A 210 -6.80 8.33 3.79
CA ALA A 210 -8.02 7.93 3.09
C ALA A 210 -7.79 6.73 2.14
N VAL A 211 -6.69 6.69 1.39
CA VAL A 211 -6.34 5.54 0.53
C VAL A 211 -6.12 4.28 1.37
N ARG A 212 -5.46 4.41 2.53
CA ARG A 212 -5.28 3.32 3.49
C ARG A 212 -6.59 2.82 4.11
N GLU A 213 -7.68 3.56 4.01
CA GLU A 213 -8.99 3.12 4.48
C GLU A 213 -9.91 2.62 3.36
N GLY A 214 -9.58 2.86 2.09
CA GLY A 214 -10.33 2.32 0.94
C GLY A 214 -10.55 3.27 -0.23
N ALA A 215 -10.13 4.53 -0.14
CA ALA A 215 -10.32 5.49 -1.23
C ALA A 215 -9.45 5.13 -2.44
N ALA A 216 -10.04 5.18 -3.63
CA ALA A 216 -9.37 4.96 -4.91
C ALA A 216 -9.08 6.28 -5.64
N ILE A 217 -9.96 7.27 -5.48
CA ILE A 217 -9.88 8.58 -6.11
C ILE A 217 -9.75 9.66 -5.02
N LEU A 218 -8.88 10.65 -5.25
CA LEU A 218 -8.66 11.78 -4.36
C LEU A 218 -9.11 13.07 -5.05
N HIS A 219 -10.22 13.66 -4.59
CA HIS A 219 -10.74 14.94 -5.07
C HIS A 219 -10.14 16.10 -4.28
N LEU A 220 -9.29 16.91 -4.92
CA LEU A 220 -8.43 17.87 -4.23
C LEU A 220 -8.84 19.30 -4.50
N HIS A 221 -8.83 20.07 -3.42
CA HIS A 221 -8.89 21.52 -3.41
C HIS A 221 -7.65 22.09 -2.71
N THR A 222 -7.35 23.34 -3.00
CA THR A 222 -6.37 24.15 -2.25
C THR A 222 -7.07 25.37 -1.67
N ARG A 223 -6.47 25.94 -0.61
CA ARG A 223 -7.02 27.09 0.12
C ARG A 223 -6.01 28.22 0.14
N GLU A 224 -6.52 29.43 0.04
CA GLU A 224 -5.69 30.59 0.38
C GLU A 224 -5.49 30.63 1.90
N ARG A 225 -4.23 30.57 2.32
CA ARG A 225 -3.84 30.60 3.74
C ARG A 225 -3.53 32.01 4.25
N GLY A 226 -4.04 33.04 3.57
CA GLY A 226 -3.93 34.43 4.00
C GLY A 226 -4.72 34.68 5.29
N GLY A 227 -4.12 35.42 6.22
CA GLY A 227 -4.77 35.79 7.48
C GLY A 227 -3.93 36.81 8.26
N GLN A 228 -4.59 37.55 9.17
CA GLN A 228 -3.91 38.45 10.08
C GLN A 228 -3.61 37.71 11.38
N ALA A 229 -2.32 37.65 11.71
CA ALA A 229 -1.86 37.12 12.98
C ALA A 229 -1.88 38.21 14.06
N TRP A 230 -2.39 37.86 15.23
CA TRP A 230 -2.52 38.74 16.38
C TRP A 230 -1.75 38.15 17.55
N LYS A 231 -0.84 38.93 18.12
CA LYS A 231 -0.18 38.60 19.38
C LYS A 231 -1.11 38.96 20.53
N LEU A 232 -1.38 38.01 21.41
CA LEU A 232 -2.22 38.22 22.58
C LEU A 232 -1.33 38.55 23.79
N PRO A 233 -1.37 39.77 24.36
CA PRO A 233 -0.51 40.14 25.50
C PRO A 233 -0.72 39.29 26.77
N TRP A 234 -1.88 38.63 26.87
CA TRP A 234 -2.32 37.82 28.02
C TRP A 234 -2.24 36.30 27.81
N SER A 235 -1.80 35.85 26.64
CA SER A 235 -1.71 34.43 26.31
C SER A 235 -0.40 34.14 25.60
N SER A 236 0.15 32.95 25.83
CA SER A 236 1.28 32.44 25.05
C SER A 236 0.89 32.04 23.63
N LEU A 237 -0.41 32.01 23.32
CA LEU A 237 -0.94 31.66 22.01
C LEU A 237 -1.02 32.89 21.09
N SER A 238 -0.96 32.63 19.79
CA SER A 238 -1.29 33.62 18.77
C SER A 238 -2.68 33.33 18.20
N LEU A 239 -3.36 34.37 17.74
CA LEU A 239 -4.65 34.24 17.06
C LEU A 239 -4.46 34.51 15.57
N LEU A 240 -4.88 33.59 14.72
CA LEU A 240 -4.96 33.79 13.27
C LEU A 240 -6.41 34.05 12.84
N THR A 241 -6.64 35.14 12.11
CA THR A 241 -7.96 35.51 11.59
C THR A 241 -7.96 35.60 10.07
N GLY A 242 -8.91 34.94 9.39
CA GLY A 242 -8.99 34.96 7.92
C GLY A 242 -10.07 34.02 7.35
N PRO A 243 -10.57 34.29 6.13
CA PRO A 243 -11.71 33.56 5.54
C PRO A 243 -11.38 32.17 4.95
N GLN A 244 -10.09 31.78 4.84
CA GLN A 244 -9.64 30.50 4.24
C GLN A 244 -10.38 30.11 2.92
N PRO A 245 -10.52 31.03 1.94
CA PRO A 245 -11.34 30.78 0.76
C PRO A 245 -10.72 29.68 -0.10
N ASN A 246 -11.59 28.98 -0.82
CA ASN A 246 -11.16 28.09 -1.90
C ASN A 246 -10.40 28.88 -2.96
N ARG A 247 -9.20 28.39 -3.30
CA ARG A 247 -8.37 29.01 -4.33
C ARG A 247 -7.44 27.96 -4.90
N ILE A 248 -7.38 27.92 -6.22
CA ILE A 248 -6.38 27.13 -6.92
C ILE A 248 -5.01 27.78 -6.69
N ALA A 249 -4.15 27.10 -5.95
CA ALA A 249 -2.78 27.50 -5.66
C ALA A 249 -1.81 26.54 -6.36
N PRO A 250 -1.26 26.90 -7.55
CA PRO A 250 -0.33 26.04 -8.28
C PRO A 250 0.88 25.57 -7.45
N ASP A 251 1.44 26.45 -6.61
CA ASP A 251 2.58 26.13 -5.73
C ASP A 251 2.23 25.07 -4.68
N ASP A 252 0.99 25.07 -4.18
CA ASP A 252 0.53 24.02 -3.27
C ASP A 252 0.42 22.68 -3.99
N TYR A 253 -0.10 22.68 -5.23
CA TYR A 253 -0.16 21.45 -6.03
C TYR A 253 1.23 20.92 -6.39
N GLU A 254 2.23 21.79 -6.62
CA GLU A 254 3.63 21.39 -6.79
C GLU A 254 4.19 20.68 -5.55
N ALA A 255 3.70 21.01 -4.35
CA ALA A 255 4.07 20.31 -3.13
C ALA A 255 3.23 19.03 -2.89
N ILE A 256 1.96 19.02 -3.31
CA ILE A 256 1.00 17.93 -3.03
C ILE A 256 1.17 16.78 -4.03
N VAL A 257 1.10 17.05 -5.34
CA VAL A 257 0.99 16.02 -6.38
C VAL A 257 2.21 15.08 -6.40
N PRO A 258 3.47 15.56 -6.43
CA PRO A 258 4.63 14.68 -6.41
C PRO A 258 4.70 13.81 -5.14
N ARG A 259 4.30 14.36 -3.98
CA ARG A 259 4.27 13.61 -2.72
C ARG A 259 3.19 12.54 -2.72
N LEU A 260 2.01 12.79 -3.31
CA LEU A 260 0.98 11.76 -3.44
C LEU A 260 1.41 10.65 -4.41
N ARG A 261 2.01 11.00 -5.55
CA ARG A 261 2.57 10.01 -6.49
C ARG A 261 3.62 9.11 -5.84
N ALA A 262 4.46 9.67 -4.98
CA ALA A 262 5.48 8.91 -4.26
C ALA A 262 4.93 7.98 -3.16
N GLN A 263 3.84 8.37 -2.49
CA GLN A 263 3.33 7.66 -1.30
C GLN A 263 2.14 6.74 -1.58
N VAL A 264 1.32 7.08 -2.59
CA VAL A 264 0.14 6.34 -3.03
C VAL A 264 0.07 6.35 -4.57
N PRO A 265 1.07 5.77 -5.27
CA PRO A 265 1.24 5.90 -6.73
C PRO A 265 0.03 5.43 -7.55
N LEU A 266 -0.77 4.51 -7.00
CA LEU A 266 -1.95 3.97 -7.64
C LEU A 266 -3.21 4.82 -7.44
N ALA A 267 -3.24 5.75 -6.49
CA ALA A 267 -4.38 6.64 -6.30
C ALA A 267 -4.63 7.48 -7.56
N ILE A 268 -5.90 7.69 -7.90
CA ILE A 268 -6.30 8.53 -9.03
C ILE A 268 -6.49 9.96 -8.50
N LEU A 269 -5.76 10.91 -9.07
CA LEU A 269 -5.83 12.31 -8.64
C LEU A 269 -6.88 13.06 -9.46
N ASN A 270 -7.85 13.65 -8.77
CA ASN A 270 -8.90 14.49 -9.34
C ASN A 270 -8.77 15.92 -8.80
N LEU A 271 -8.29 16.85 -9.63
CA LEU A 271 -8.05 18.22 -9.16
C LEU A 271 -9.23 19.12 -9.50
N SER A 272 -9.73 19.83 -8.48
CA SER A 272 -10.86 20.73 -8.65
C SER A 272 -10.48 21.97 -9.47
N THR A 273 -11.30 22.26 -10.47
CA THR A 273 -11.24 23.47 -11.29
C THR A 273 -12.21 24.55 -10.79
N SER A 274 -12.84 24.34 -9.64
CA SER A 274 -13.86 25.24 -9.09
C SER A 274 -13.26 26.57 -8.61
N VAL A 275 -13.96 27.67 -8.93
CA VAL A 275 -13.71 29.02 -8.39
C VAL A 275 -14.82 29.47 -7.43
N ARG A 276 -15.56 28.52 -6.85
CA ARG A 276 -16.51 28.82 -5.77
C ARG A 276 -15.75 29.55 -4.64
N GLY A 277 -16.32 30.63 -4.12
CA GLY A 277 -15.71 31.44 -3.05
C GLY A 277 -14.88 32.63 -3.54
N GLY A 278 -14.69 32.80 -4.85
CA GLY A 278 -14.08 33.99 -5.46
C GLY A 278 -13.20 33.66 -6.66
N GLY A 279 -12.98 34.65 -7.53
CA GLY A 279 -12.13 34.54 -8.72
C GLY A 279 -12.90 34.67 -10.04
N ASP A 280 -12.16 34.98 -11.11
CA ASP A 280 -12.72 35.10 -12.46
C ASP A 280 -13.03 33.72 -13.05
N SER A 281 -14.30 33.50 -13.39
CA SER A 281 -14.83 32.27 -13.98
C SER A 281 -14.18 31.90 -15.32
N GLY A 282 -13.69 32.89 -16.09
CA GLY A 282 -13.00 32.70 -17.37
C GLY A 282 -11.48 32.56 -17.27
N SER A 283 -10.92 32.65 -16.05
CA SER A 283 -9.47 32.71 -15.83
C SER A 283 -8.71 31.44 -16.24
N THR A 284 -7.46 31.60 -16.67
CA THR A 284 -6.52 30.51 -16.97
C THR A 284 -6.14 29.70 -15.74
N ILE A 285 -6.18 30.30 -14.55
CA ILE A 285 -5.79 29.64 -13.29
C ILE A 285 -6.52 28.31 -13.07
N ARG A 286 -7.76 28.20 -13.58
CA ARG A 286 -8.62 27.00 -13.54
C ARG A 286 -8.05 25.77 -14.26
N ARG A 287 -6.95 25.92 -15.00
CA ARG A 287 -6.20 24.83 -15.66
C ARG A 287 -4.68 24.91 -15.47
N GLU A 288 -4.14 25.90 -14.77
CA GLU A 288 -2.68 26.04 -14.59
C GLU A 288 -2.08 24.88 -13.77
N HIS A 289 -2.83 24.36 -12.82
CA HIS A 289 -2.48 23.19 -12.01
C HIS A 289 -2.77 21.85 -12.72
N LEU A 290 -3.38 21.89 -13.92
CA LEU A 290 -3.66 20.70 -14.73
C LEU A 290 -2.49 20.44 -15.68
N ARG A 291 -1.29 20.30 -15.13
CA ARG A 291 -0.03 20.19 -15.89
C ARG A 291 0.75 18.93 -15.52
N PRO A 292 1.71 18.50 -16.34
CA PRO A 292 2.69 17.48 -15.95
C PRO A 292 3.45 17.86 -14.68
N TYR A 293 3.55 16.93 -13.74
CA TYR A 293 4.34 17.07 -12.51
C TYR A 293 5.60 16.20 -12.57
N GLU A 294 6.73 16.78 -12.15
CA GLU A 294 7.98 16.03 -11.94
C GLU A 294 7.83 15.06 -10.75
N PRO A 295 8.55 13.93 -10.73
CA PRO A 295 9.57 13.46 -11.70
C PRO A 295 9.02 12.66 -12.89
N GLU A 296 7.74 12.28 -12.86
CA GLU A 296 7.16 11.40 -13.88
C GLU A 296 6.85 12.14 -15.19
N GLY A 297 6.66 13.46 -15.11
CA GLY A 297 6.13 14.26 -16.21
C GLY A 297 4.68 13.89 -16.53
N MET A 298 3.92 13.49 -15.51
CA MET A 298 2.53 13.04 -15.66
C MET A 298 1.57 14.06 -15.06
N PRO A 299 0.48 14.41 -15.75
CA PRO A 299 -0.57 15.25 -15.18
C PRO A 299 -1.45 14.48 -14.18
N PRO A 300 -2.38 15.15 -13.47
CA PRO A 300 -3.46 14.45 -12.79
C PRO A 300 -4.30 13.63 -13.78
N GLU A 301 -4.86 12.50 -13.34
CA GLU A 301 -5.75 11.71 -14.20
C GLU A 301 -7.06 12.44 -14.50
N LEU A 302 -7.60 13.13 -13.49
CA LEU A 302 -8.93 13.70 -13.50
C LEU A 302 -8.93 15.20 -13.19
N SER A 303 -9.95 15.87 -13.69
CA SER A 303 -10.31 17.23 -13.27
C SER A 303 -11.82 17.41 -13.25
N SER A 304 -12.32 18.21 -12.32
CA SER A 304 -13.75 18.54 -12.27
C SER A 304 -14.16 19.43 -13.45
N LEU A 305 -15.34 19.21 -14.04
CA LEU A 305 -15.91 20.07 -15.06
C LEU A 305 -17.44 20.14 -14.93
N SER A 306 -18.03 21.32 -15.12
CA SER A 306 -19.49 21.50 -15.07
C SER A 306 -19.96 22.18 -16.36
N PRO A 307 -20.62 21.46 -17.28
CA PRO A 307 -21.21 22.00 -18.51
C PRO A 307 -22.41 22.95 -18.29
N GLY A 308 -22.23 24.04 -17.51
CA GLY A 308 -23.28 25.00 -17.20
C GLY A 308 -22.93 25.95 -16.06
N GLU A 309 -23.85 26.86 -15.72
CA GLU A 309 -23.76 27.69 -14.52
C GLU A 309 -24.00 26.83 -13.26
N VAL A 310 -23.18 27.05 -12.23
CA VAL A 310 -23.40 26.50 -10.90
C VAL A 310 -23.83 27.65 -10.00
N LEU A 311 -25.05 27.61 -9.48
CA LEU A 311 -25.64 28.69 -8.71
C LEU A 311 -26.29 28.14 -7.43
N PHE A 312 -25.61 28.30 -6.30
CA PHE A 312 -26.06 27.73 -5.02
C PHE A 312 -27.17 28.59 -4.41
N GLN A 313 -28.22 27.97 -3.89
CA GLN A 313 -29.26 28.71 -3.16
C GLN A 313 -28.73 29.35 -1.87
N SER A 314 -27.67 28.78 -1.29
CA SER A 314 -26.95 29.32 -0.12
C SER A 314 -26.02 30.50 -0.45
N GLY A 315 -25.98 30.94 -1.71
CA GLY A 315 -25.15 32.04 -2.17
C GLY A 315 -23.80 31.59 -2.76
N GLY A 316 -23.29 32.41 -3.68
CA GLY A 316 -22.12 32.12 -4.49
C GLY A 316 -22.44 31.21 -5.69
N GLY A 317 -21.39 30.88 -6.45
CA GLY A 317 -21.52 30.15 -7.71
C GLY A 317 -20.41 30.51 -8.67
N TYR A 318 -20.45 29.94 -9.87
CA TYR A 318 -19.54 30.29 -10.96
C TYR A 318 -20.14 29.89 -12.30
N LEU A 319 -19.78 30.63 -13.34
CA LEU A 319 -20.25 30.40 -14.70
C LEU A 319 -19.22 29.59 -15.50
N ASN A 320 -19.65 28.60 -16.26
CA ASN A 320 -18.80 27.90 -17.23
C ASN A 320 -19.33 28.20 -18.62
N THR A 321 -18.76 29.22 -19.28
CA THR A 321 -19.17 29.59 -20.64
C THR A 321 -18.76 28.50 -21.65
N PRO A 322 -19.47 28.38 -22.80
CA PRO A 322 -19.09 27.43 -23.84
C PRO A 322 -17.63 27.59 -24.32
N ASP A 323 -17.16 28.83 -24.44
CA ASP A 323 -15.76 29.12 -24.81
C ASP A 323 -14.76 28.64 -23.74
N PHE A 324 -15.05 28.89 -22.46
CA PHE A 324 -14.23 28.38 -21.37
C PHE A 324 -14.20 26.84 -21.37
N LEU A 325 -15.35 26.20 -21.51
CA LEU A 325 -15.47 24.73 -21.56
C LEU A 325 -14.65 24.13 -22.72
N GLN A 326 -14.68 24.75 -23.90
CA GLN A 326 -13.88 24.31 -25.03
C GLN A 326 -12.39 24.41 -24.71
N ARG A 327 -11.92 25.55 -24.18
CA ARG A 327 -10.51 25.74 -23.80
C ARG A 327 -10.06 24.77 -22.70
N GLN A 328 -10.93 24.43 -21.75
CA GLN A 328 -10.64 23.41 -20.74
C GLN A 328 -10.52 22.02 -21.35
N LEU A 329 -11.42 21.64 -22.26
CA LEU A 329 -11.36 20.35 -22.94
C LEU A 329 -10.12 20.22 -23.84
N ASP A 330 -9.77 21.27 -24.59
CA ASP A 330 -8.57 21.29 -25.43
C ASP A 330 -7.30 21.11 -24.57
N HIS A 331 -7.26 21.78 -23.42
CA HIS A 331 -6.18 21.62 -22.44
C HIS A 331 -6.14 20.21 -21.86
N ALA A 332 -7.30 19.67 -21.46
CA ALA A 332 -7.41 18.33 -20.91
C ALA A 332 -6.97 17.27 -21.92
N ARG A 333 -7.40 17.38 -23.19
CA ARG A 333 -6.97 16.51 -24.29
C ARG A 333 -5.47 16.59 -24.56
N ARG A 334 -4.90 17.80 -24.60
CA ARG A 334 -3.46 18.00 -24.79
C ARG A 334 -2.63 17.25 -23.74
N HIS A 335 -3.13 17.18 -22.51
CA HIS A 335 -2.44 16.53 -21.39
C HIS A 335 -2.97 15.13 -21.06
N GLY A 336 -3.97 14.61 -21.78
CA GLY A 336 -4.57 13.30 -21.46
C GLY A 336 -5.32 13.26 -20.11
N ILE A 337 -5.86 14.40 -19.67
CA ILE A 337 -6.66 14.53 -18.44
C ILE A 337 -8.12 14.27 -18.79
N ARG A 338 -8.81 13.46 -17.99
CA ARG A 338 -10.22 13.15 -18.21
C ARG A 338 -11.12 14.04 -17.33
N PRO A 339 -12.19 14.64 -17.89
CA PRO A 339 -13.14 15.39 -17.08
C PRO A 339 -14.04 14.44 -16.28
N GLU A 340 -14.24 14.74 -15.00
CA GLU A 340 -15.37 14.26 -14.21
C GLU A 340 -16.45 15.34 -14.23
N ILE A 341 -17.64 14.99 -14.71
CA ILE A 341 -18.75 15.92 -14.81
C ILE A 341 -19.43 16.07 -13.45
N GLU A 342 -19.29 17.24 -12.84
CA GLU A 342 -19.96 17.59 -11.59
C GLU A 342 -21.38 18.05 -11.90
N VAL A 343 -22.34 17.12 -11.78
CA VAL A 343 -23.76 17.35 -12.06
C VAL A 343 -24.39 18.02 -10.84
N PHE A 344 -24.29 19.34 -10.78
CA PHE A 344 -24.93 20.13 -9.71
C PHE A 344 -26.44 20.23 -9.87
N ASN A 345 -26.92 20.38 -11.10
CA ASN A 345 -28.29 20.72 -11.41
C ASN A 345 -28.80 20.04 -12.69
N HIS A 346 -30.11 20.10 -12.93
CA HIS A 346 -30.72 19.51 -14.13
C HIS A 346 -30.26 20.18 -15.43
N THR A 347 -29.92 21.48 -15.41
CA THR A 347 -29.34 22.16 -16.57
C THR A 347 -28.01 21.51 -17.01
N ILE A 348 -27.11 21.24 -16.06
CA ILE A 348 -25.83 20.56 -16.33
C ILE A 348 -26.08 19.14 -16.83
N LEU A 349 -27.03 18.41 -16.24
CA LEU A 349 -27.40 17.07 -16.71
C LEU A 349 -27.84 17.10 -18.17
N GLN A 350 -28.76 18.00 -18.52
CA GLN A 350 -29.27 18.13 -19.88
C GLN A 350 -28.15 18.47 -20.86
N ASN A 351 -27.35 19.51 -20.58
CA ASN A 351 -26.22 19.91 -21.41
C ASN A 351 -25.21 18.76 -21.60
N THR A 352 -24.96 17.98 -20.54
CA THR A 352 -24.06 16.82 -20.56
C THR A 352 -24.53 15.72 -21.49
N LEU A 353 -25.84 15.42 -21.48
CA LEU A 353 -26.43 14.34 -22.26
C LEU A 353 -26.78 14.74 -23.70
N GLU A 354 -26.83 16.03 -23.98
CA GLU A 354 -27.14 16.63 -25.28
C GLU A 354 -25.87 17.21 -25.94
N ASP A 355 -25.73 18.53 -25.98
CA ASP A 355 -24.71 19.23 -26.77
C ASP A 355 -23.27 18.91 -26.37
N PHE A 356 -23.04 18.61 -25.08
CA PHE A 356 -21.71 18.33 -24.57
C PHE A 356 -21.28 16.86 -24.72
N ARG A 357 -22.24 15.96 -24.96
CA ARG A 357 -22.00 14.50 -25.00
C ARG A 357 -20.89 14.09 -25.96
N PRO A 358 -20.87 14.52 -27.24
CA PRO A 358 -19.82 14.08 -28.18
C PRO A 358 -18.42 14.49 -27.71
N ARG A 359 -18.31 15.67 -27.10
CA ARG A 359 -17.03 16.19 -26.59
C ARG A 359 -16.54 15.43 -25.37
N LEU A 360 -17.47 14.99 -24.53
CA LEU A 360 -17.19 14.16 -23.35
C LEU A 360 -16.77 12.74 -23.73
N GLU A 361 -17.45 12.11 -24.71
CA GLU A 361 -17.06 10.79 -25.22
C GLU A 361 -15.67 10.84 -25.88
N GLU A 362 -15.35 11.90 -26.60
CA GLU A 362 -14.02 12.15 -27.18
C GLU A 362 -12.93 12.36 -26.10
N ALA A 363 -13.29 12.95 -24.96
CA ALA A 363 -12.35 13.19 -23.86
C ALA A 363 -11.92 11.90 -23.13
N GLY A 364 -12.66 10.79 -23.29
CA GLY A 364 -12.27 9.47 -22.81
C GLY A 364 -13.43 8.61 -22.33
N SER A 365 -13.28 7.29 -22.48
CA SER A 365 -14.27 6.29 -22.08
C SER A 365 -13.73 5.41 -20.94
N PRO A 366 -14.54 5.13 -19.89
CA PRO A 366 -15.92 5.57 -19.70
C PRO A 366 -16.06 7.06 -19.33
N CYS A 367 -17.17 7.72 -19.71
CA CYS A 367 -17.47 9.06 -19.20
C CYS A 367 -17.69 9.01 -17.68
N LEU A 368 -17.29 10.05 -16.94
CA LEU A 368 -17.34 10.06 -15.48
C LEU A 368 -18.28 11.16 -15.01
N LEU A 369 -19.20 10.83 -14.12
CA LEU A 369 -20.19 11.76 -13.60
C LEU A 369 -20.25 11.67 -12.08
N MET A 370 -20.27 12.83 -11.42
CA MET A 370 -20.49 13.00 -9.99
C MET A 370 -21.85 13.68 -9.79
N LEU A 371 -22.81 12.96 -9.20
CA LEU A 371 -24.09 13.53 -8.81
C LEU A 371 -23.93 14.31 -7.51
N VAL A 372 -24.09 15.62 -7.57
CA VAL A 372 -24.03 16.51 -6.39
C VAL A 372 -25.41 16.56 -5.73
N ALA A 373 -25.84 15.42 -5.20
CA ALA A 373 -27.20 15.24 -4.70
C ALA A 373 -27.40 15.91 -3.32
N GLY A 374 -28.59 16.48 -3.09
CA GLY A 374 -28.95 17.10 -1.82
C GLY A 374 -28.35 18.49 -1.58
N VAL A 375 -27.75 19.11 -2.60
CA VAL A 375 -27.30 20.50 -2.57
C VAL A 375 -28.27 21.36 -3.38
N ASP A 376 -28.90 22.33 -2.72
CA ASP A 376 -29.91 23.19 -3.34
C ASP A 376 -29.28 24.13 -4.40
N GLN A 377 -29.79 24.10 -5.62
CA GLN A 377 -29.34 24.90 -6.78
C GLN A 377 -30.46 25.76 -7.35
N TYR A 378 -30.06 26.86 -8.00
CA TYR A 378 -30.92 27.69 -8.84
C TYR A 378 -30.57 27.55 -10.31
N ARG A 379 -31.55 27.81 -11.17
CA ARG A 379 -31.36 28.28 -12.54
C ARG A 379 -31.95 29.68 -12.73
N ARG A 380 -31.43 30.43 -13.69
CA ARG A 380 -31.97 31.74 -14.07
C ARG A 380 -33.07 31.56 -15.11
N ALA A 381 -34.26 32.06 -14.82
CA ALA A 381 -35.39 32.11 -15.73
C ALA A 381 -35.77 33.60 -15.95
N GLY A 382 -35.04 34.27 -16.87
CA GLY A 382 -35.12 35.73 -17.01
C GLY A 382 -34.58 36.44 -15.77
N GLU A 383 -35.42 37.24 -15.12
CA GLU A 383 -35.08 37.93 -13.85
C GLU A 383 -35.36 37.06 -12.60
N ALA A 384 -36.05 35.93 -12.74
CA ALA A 384 -36.40 35.05 -11.62
C ALA A 384 -35.40 33.90 -11.43
N PHE A 385 -35.38 33.34 -10.22
CA PHE A 385 -34.66 32.11 -9.89
C PHE A 385 -35.64 30.95 -9.67
N GLU A 386 -35.36 29.81 -10.27
CA GLU A 386 -36.14 28.58 -10.12
C GLU A 386 -35.27 27.46 -9.54
N ASP A 387 -35.87 26.54 -8.79
CA ASP A 387 -35.18 25.36 -8.28
C ASP A 387 -34.73 24.46 -9.45
N ASP A 388 -33.44 24.15 -9.50
CA ASP A 388 -32.84 23.28 -10.53
C ASP A 388 -32.09 22.10 -9.89
N SER A 389 -32.32 21.86 -8.60
CA SER A 389 -31.64 20.85 -7.81
C SER A 389 -31.97 19.43 -8.28
N LEU A 390 -31.00 18.51 -8.23
CA LEU A 390 -31.24 17.08 -8.53
C LEU A 390 -32.23 16.41 -7.56
N ILE A 391 -32.25 16.89 -6.32
CA ILE A 391 -33.30 16.58 -5.35
C ILE A 391 -33.97 17.92 -5.06
N PRO A 392 -35.26 18.10 -5.42
CA PRO A 392 -35.95 19.38 -5.20
C PRO A 392 -35.83 19.86 -3.75
N ALA A 393 -35.64 21.16 -3.54
CA ALA A 393 -35.32 21.73 -2.24
C ALA A 393 -36.37 21.37 -1.17
N VAL A 394 -37.65 21.36 -1.55
CA VAL A 394 -38.76 20.94 -0.67
C VAL A 394 -38.63 19.48 -0.24
N GLN A 395 -38.26 18.58 -1.16
CA GLN A 395 -38.04 17.17 -0.83
C GLN A 395 -36.78 17.00 0.04
N ARG A 396 -35.70 17.73 -0.26
CA ARG A 396 -34.47 17.71 0.54
C ARG A 396 -34.73 18.19 1.98
N GLN A 397 -35.54 19.23 2.17
CA GLN A 397 -35.96 19.69 3.51
C GLN A 397 -36.70 18.60 4.28
N ALA A 398 -37.64 17.89 3.63
CA ALA A 398 -38.36 16.77 4.23
C ALA A 398 -37.42 15.60 4.59
N ILE A 399 -36.47 15.26 3.70
CA ILE A 399 -35.43 14.26 3.98
C ILE A 399 -34.62 14.66 5.22
N PHE A 400 -34.16 15.91 5.30
CA PHE A 400 -33.40 16.40 6.45
C PHE A 400 -34.20 16.30 7.76
N ALA A 401 -35.49 16.64 7.74
CA ALA A 401 -36.35 16.54 8.91
C ALA A 401 -36.47 15.08 9.42
N LEU A 402 -36.60 14.12 8.50
CA LEU A 402 -36.63 12.69 8.85
C LEU A 402 -35.30 12.21 9.44
N LEU A 403 -34.17 12.62 8.83
CA LEU A 403 -32.84 12.26 9.35
C LEU A 403 -32.54 12.91 10.70
N GLN A 404 -33.11 14.09 10.98
CA GLN A 404 -33.00 14.75 12.27
C GLN A 404 -33.84 14.06 13.36
N ALA A 405 -34.99 13.49 13.01
CA ALA A 405 -35.80 12.68 13.93
C ALA A 405 -35.05 11.40 14.34
N GLY A 406 -34.33 10.79 13.39
CA GLY A 406 -33.33 9.74 13.65
C GLY A 406 -33.90 8.35 13.93
N ASP A 407 -35.20 8.14 13.79
CA ASP A 407 -35.81 6.81 13.88
C ASP A 407 -35.61 6.01 12.59
N ALA A 408 -35.48 4.68 12.71
CA ALA A 408 -35.20 3.80 11.57
C ALA A 408 -36.24 3.90 10.44
N PRO A 409 -37.57 3.91 10.70
CA PRO A 409 -38.58 4.13 9.67
C PRO A 409 -38.43 5.48 8.94
N GLY A 410 -38.09 6.55 9.68
CA GLY A 410 -37.80 7.86 9.11
C GLY A 410 -36.60 7.84 8.17
N ILE A 411 -35.52 7.16 8.56
CA ILE A 411 -34.32 6.99 7.73
C ILE A 411 -34.63 6.18 6.46
N ASP A 412 -35.43 5.12 6.57
CA ASP A 412 -35.88 4.32 5.41
C ASP A 412 -36.72 5.15 4.44
N ARG A 413 -37.66 5.96 4.96
CA ARG A 413 -38.46 6.87 4.14
C ARG A 413 -37.59 7.95 3.47
N ALA A 414 -36.59 8.49 4.18
CA ALA A 414 -35.63 9.43 3.62
C ALA A 414 -34.84 8.80 2.46
N LEU A 415 -34.41 7.53 2.61
CA LEU A 415 -33.77 6.77 1.54
C LEU A 415 -34.70 6.58 0.34
N ASP A 416 -35.96 6.20 0.56
CA ASP A 416 -36.95 6.03 -0.51
C ASP A 416 -37.15 7.33 -1.29
N MET A 417 -37.29 8.46 -0.59
CA MET A 417 -37.45 9.78 -1.21
C MET A 417 -36.22 10.17 -2.04
N ALA A 418 -35.02 10.00 -1.49
CA ALA A 418 -33.78 10.30 -2.21
C ALA A 418 -33.60 9.40 -3.44
N ALA A 419 -33.90 8.11 -3.33
CA ALA A 419 -33.84 7.16 -4.45
C ALA A 419 -34.87 7.50 -5.53
N ALA A 420 -36.10 7.85 -5.16
CA ALA A 420 -37.14 8.23 -6.10
C ALA A 420 -36.79 9.50 -6.89
N ALA A 421 -36.16 10.49 -6.24
CA ALA A 421 -35.72 11.71 -6.91
C ALA A 421 -34.56 11.44 -7.90
N LEU A 422 -33.62 10.57 -7.54
CA LEU A 422 -32.40 10.34 -8.33
C LEU A 422 -32.52 9.22 -9.37
N ALA A 423 -33.44 8.27 -9.22
CA ALA A 423 -33.60 7.16 -10.16
C ALA A 423 -33.80 7.64 -11.62
N PRO A 424 -34.68 8.63 -11.92
CA PRO A 424 -34.83 9.14 -13.28
C PRO A 424 -33.55 9.74 -13.85
N VAL A 425 -32.75 10.42 -13.02
CA VAL A 425 -31.45 11.00 -13.41
C VAL A 425 -30.47 9.89 -13.78
N VAL A 426 -30.35 8.86 -12.95
CA VAL A 426 -29.48 7.71 -13.19
C VAL A 426 -29.90 6.95 -14.45
N GLU A 427 -31.20 6.66 -14.60
CA GLU A 427 -31.75 5.99 -15.78
C GLU A 427 -31.48 6.77 -17.07
N GLN A 428 -31.65 8.09 -17.05
CA GLN A 428 -31.36 8.95 -18.19
C GLN A 428 -29.88 8.90 -18.57
N ILE A 429 -28.96 8.94 -17.60
CA ILE A 429 -27.52 8.82 -17.84
C ILE A 429 -27.20 7.44 -18.41
N ARG A 430 -27.69 6.35 -17.82
CA ARG A 430 -27.44 4.98 -18.31
C ARG A 430 -28.00 4.75 -19.72
N HIS A 431 -29.14 5.35 -20.04
CA HIS A 431 -29.73 5.26 -21.37
C HIS A 431 -28.93 6.01 -22.42
N ARG A 432 -28.46 7.23 -22.11
CA ARG A 432 -27.76 8.10 -23.07
C ARG A 432 -26.25 7.85 -23.11
N LEU A 433 -25.64 7.42 -22.01
CA LEU A 433 -24.22 7.13 -21.83
C LEU A 433 -24.04 5.74 -21.17
N PRO A 434 -24.26 4.65 -21.91
CA PRO A 434 -24.33 3.30 -21.33
C PRO A 434 -23.03 2.82 -20.68
N THR A 435 -21.89 3.37 -21.08
CA THR A 435 -20.58 3.03 -20.52
C THR A 435 -20.16 3.96 -19.38
N ALA A 436 -20.91 5.04 -19.11
CA ALA A 436 -20.51 6.00 -18.09
C ALA A 436 -20.41 5.39 -16.69
N ARG A 437 -19.56 5.97 -15.84
CA ARG A 437 -19.48 5.66 -14.42
C ARG A 437 -20.12 6.79 -13.63
N ILE A 438 -21.07 6.43 -12.77
CA ILE A 438 -21.89 7.36 -12.01
C ILE A 438 -21.50 7.23 -10.54
N SER A 439 -21.03 8.32 -9.96
CA SER A 439 -20.79 8.48 -8.53
C SER A 439 -21.80 9.43 -7.92
N VAL A 440 -21.99 9.37 -6.60
CA VAL A 440 -22.82 10.33 -5.86
C VAL A 440 -22.11 10.82 -4.60
N LEU A 441 -22.30 12.09 -4.28
CA LEU A 441 -22.02 12.66 -2.96
C LEU A 441 -23.34 13.13 -2.33
N MET A 442 -23.34 13.26 -1.00
CA MET A 442 -24.45 13.87 -0.26
C MET A 442 -23.92 14.71 0.90
N PRO A 443 -24.51 15.89 1.19
CA PRO A 443 -24.01 16.77 2.21
C PRO A 443 -24.46 16.39 3.62
N GLY A 444 -23.56 16.53 4.59
CA GLY A 444 -23.85 16.48 6.02
C GLY A 444 -24.67 15.25 6.44
N PRO A 445 -25.83 15.41 7.10
CA PRO A 445 -26.62 14.28 7.59
C PRO A 445 -27.06 13.28 6.52
N MET A 446 -27.17 13.67 5.26
CA MET A 446 -27.56 12.75 4.17
C MET A 446 -26.47 11.73 3.82
N GLN A 447 -25.23 11.91 4.29
CA GLN A 447 -24.15 10.93 4.07
C GLN A 447 -24.51 9.53 4.57
N GLN A 448 -25.32 9.42 5.63
CA GLN A 448 -25.77 8.13 6.17
C GLN A 448 -26.59 7.30 5.17
N LEU A 449 -27.17 7.94 4.14
CA LEU A 449 -27.94 7.28 3.09
C LEU A 449 -27.07 6.67 2.00
N LEU A 450 -25.82 7.13 1.84
CA LEU A 450 -24.94 6.82 0.70
C LEU A 450 -24.76 5.31 0.46
N PRO A 451 -24.45 4.46 1.46
CA PRO A 451 -24.19 3.04 1.19
C PRO A 451 -25.41 2.34 0.57
N ARG A 452 -26.58 2.53 1.18
CA ARG A 452 -27.84 1.88 0.75
C ARG A 452 -28.36 2.49 -0.55
N LEU A 453 -28.19 3.80 -0.74
CA LEU A 453 -28.57 4.47 -1.97
C LEU A 453 -27.75 4.00 -3.17
N ALA A 454 -26.44 3.87 -3.00
CA ALA A 454 -25.54 3.42 -4.06
C ALA A 454 -25.89 2.01 -4.56
N VAL A 455 -26.17 1.10 -3.63
CA VAL A 455 -26.64 -0.26 -3.96
C VAL A 455 -27.99 -0.22 -4.67
N ARG A 456 -28.94 0.58 -4.16
CA ARG A 456 -30.30 0.66 -4.71
C ARG A 456 -30.33 1.22 -6.13
N LEU A 457 -29.48 2.20 -6.42
CA LEU A 457 -29.39 2.85 -7.73
C LEU A 457 -28.32 2.22 -8.64
N GLN A 458 -27.65 1.16 -8.20
CA GLN A 458 -26.56 0.49 -8.93
C GLN A 458 -25.49 1.48 -9.43
N LEU A 459 -25.04 2.35 -8.51
CA LEU A 459 -23.99 3.33 -8.79
C LEU A 459 -22.62 2.66 -8.86
N ASP A 460 -21.68 3.29 -9.58
CA ASP A 460 -20.31 2.76 -9.70
C ASP A 460 -19.39 3.29 -8.60
N GLY A 461 -19.74 4.44 -8.02
CA GLY A 461 -18.92 5.10 -7.03
C GLY A 461 -19.71 5.88 -5.98
N VAL A 462 -19.05 6.16 -4.87
CA VAL A 462 -19.56 7.01 -3.80
C VAL A 462 -18.46 7.96 -3.34
N ARG A 463 -18.84 9.18 -2.99
CA ARG A 463 -17.92 10.19 -2.49
C ARG A 463 -18.25 10.60 -1.07
N VAL A 464 -17.22 10.65 -0.24
CA VAL A 464 -17.26 11.20 1.12
C VAL A 464 -16.01 12.02 1.39
N GLY A 465 -16.09 12.90 2.37
CA GLY A 465 -14.96 13.68 2.84
C GLY A 465 -15.41 14.92 3.58
N LEU A 466 -14.45 15.61 4.19
CA LEU A 466 -14.70 16.85 4.93
C LEU A 466 -15.29 17.95 4.08
N GLU A 467 -15.12 17.89 2.76
CA GLU A 467 -15.82 18.76 1.82
C GLU A 467 -17.35 18.64 1.91
N ASP A 468 -17.84 17.41 2.03
CA ASP A 468 -19.27 17.09 1.93
C ASP A 468 -19.93 17.03 3.32
N GLY A 469 -19.18 16.63 4.35
CA GLY A 469 -19.68 16.52 5.72
C GLY A 469 -18.55 16.45 6.75
N LEU A 470 -18.77 17.01 7.94
CA LEU A 470 -17.72 17.14 8.97
C LEU A 470 -17.79 16.08 10.07
N THR A 471 -18.77 15.18 9.98
CA THR A 471 -19.09 14.20 11.02
C THR A 471 -18.86 12.77 10.55
N VAL A 472 -18.63 11.87 11.49
CA VAL A 472 -18.53 10.43 11.29
C VAL A 472 -19.37 9.71 12.36
N PRO A 473 -20.16 8.68 11.99
CA PRO A 473 -20.82 7.81 12.96
C PRO A 473 -19.79 7.07 13.81
N ASP A 474 -19.99 7.04 15.12
CA ASP A 474 -19.11 6.35 16.05
C ASP A 474 -19.92 5.81 17.23
N ARG A 475 -20.07 4.49 17.32
CA ARG A 475 -20.90 3.85 18.35
C ARG A 475 -20.28 3.93 19.75
N ASN A 476 -18.99 4.24 19.84
CA ASN A 476 -18.30 4.33 21.11
C ASN A 476 -18.52 5.69 21.77
N VAL A 477 -18.91 6.75 21.03
CA VAL A 477 -19.15 8.06 21.66
C VAL A 477 -20.61 8.25 22.09
N PRO A 478 -20.84 9.02 23.17
CA PRO A 478 -22.18 9.42 23.58
C PRO A 478 -22.92 10.13 22.44
N GLY A 479 -24.14 9.68 22.14
CA GLY A 479 -24.94 10.22 21.04
C GLY A 479 -24.54 9.72 19.64
N GLY A 480 -23.57 8.81 19.51
CA GLY A 480 -23.32 8.03 18.30
C GLY A 480 -22.69 8.77 17.11
N LEU A 481 -22.35 10.05 17.26
CA LEU A 481 -21.85 10.90 16.18
C LEU A 481 -20.83 11.91 16.72
N ARG A 482 -19.73 12.11 15.99
CA ARG A 482 -18.70 13.11 16.30
C ARG A 482 -18.15 13.78 15.06
N LYS A 483 -17.37 14.86 15.21
CA LYS A 483 -16.49 15.32 14.13
C LYS A 483 -15.30 14.38 13.98
N GLY A 484 -14.82 14.25 12.77
CA GLY A 484 -13.75 13.31 12.44
C GLY A 484 -13.00 13.71 11.19
N ARG A 485 -12.23 12.77 10.65
CA ARG A 485 -11.39 12.91 9.46
C ARG A 485 -12.05 12.29 8.23
N THR A 486 -11.59 12.65 7.03
CA THR A 486 -12.04 12.01 5.77
C THR A 486 -11.69 10.52 5.78
N ALA A 487 -10.50 10.15 6.25
CA ALA A 487 -10.10 8.75 6.36
C ALA A 487 -11.09 7.91 7.21
N GLU A 488 -11.62 8.49 8.29
CA GLU A 488 -12.60 7.81 9.15
C GLU A 488 -13.96 7.64 8.46
N GLN A 489 -14.37 8.63 7.65
CA GLN A 489 -15.58 8.54 6.82
C GLN A 489 -15.43 7.47 5.73
N VAL A 490 -14.26 7.38 5.09
CA VAL A 490 -13.96 6.33 4.11
C VAL A 490 -14.00 4.95 4.75
N ARG A 491 -13.42 4.80 5.94
CA ARG A 491 -13.46 3.54 6.70
C ARG A 491 -14.91 3.12 6.97
N TRP A 492 -15.71 4.02 7.52
CA TRP A 492 -17.13 3.78 7.81
C TRP A 492 -17.89 3.39 6.54
N LEU A 493 -17.76 4.17 5.46
CA LEU A 493 -18.44 3.90 4.19
C LEU A 493 -18.06 2.55 3.60
N ARG A 494 -16.77 2.19 3.63
CA ARG A 494 -16.30 0.88 3.18
C ARG A 494 -16.96 -0.24 3.97
N GLU A 495 -16.96 -0.13 5.30
CA GLU A 495 -17.52 -1.17 6.18
C GLU A 495 -19.02 -1.36 5.96
N GLU A 496 -19.77 -0.27 5.77
CA GLU A 496 -21.20 -0.33 5.44
C GLU A 496 -21.45 -0.96 4.05
N LEU A 497 -20.66 -0.59 3.04
CA LEU A 497 -20.76 -1.20 1.70
C LEU A 497 -20.42 -2.70 1.71
N GLU A 498 -19.37 -3.09 2.42
CA GLU A 498 -18.98 -4.50 2.57
C GLU A 498 -20.05 -5.29 3.33
N ALA A 499 -20.67 -4.70 4.36
CA ALA A 499 -21.80 -5.30 5.08
C ALA A 499 -23.04 -5.49 4.19
N LEU A 500 -23.22 -4.64 3.18
CA LEU A 500 -24.25 -4.78 2.14
C LEU A 500 -23.87 -5.78 1.02
N GLY A 501 -22.72 -6.45 1.13
CA GLY A 501 -22.25 -7.44 0.15
C GLY A 501 -21.62 -6.84 -1.10
N CYS A 502 -21.22 -5.57 -1.07
CA CYS A 502 -20.46 -4.94 -2.14
C CYS A 502 -18.97 -5.26 -2.04
N ARG A 503 -18.30 -5.23 -3.19
CA ARG A 503 -16.84 -5.19 -3.28
C ARG A 503 -16.41 -3.75 -3.46
N VAL A 504 -15.71 -3.21 -2.46
CA VAL A 504 -15.05 -1.91 -2.61
C VAL A 504 -13.78 -2.07 -3.43
N LEU A 505 -13.64 -1.32 -4.51
CA LEU A 505 -12.50 -1.39 -5.41
C LEU A 505 -11.29 -0.66 -4.84
N SER A 506 -10.12 -1.31 -4.85
CA SER A 506 -8.83 -0.66 -4.63
C SER A 506 -8.48 0.31 -5.77
N ALA A 507 -7.51 1.19 -5.54
CA ALA A 507 -7.05 2.14 -6.56
C ALA A 507 -6.57 1.44 -7.86
N GLU A 508 -5.87 0.31 -7.76
CA GLU A 508 -5.47 -0.50 -8.93
C GLU A 508 -6.69 -1.04 -9.70
N ALA A 509 -7.66 -1.60 -8.98
CA ALA A 509 -8.87 -2.14 -9.60
C ALA A 509 -9.74 -1.03 -10.21
N THR A 510 -9.82 0.14 -9.57
CA THR A 510 -10.50 1.31 -10.11
C THR A 510 -9.80 1.80 -11.38
N ARG A 511 -8.46 1.86 -11.43
CA ARG A 511 -7.73 2.18 -12.68
C ARG A 511 -8.08 1.25 -13.82
N GLN A 512 -8.20 -0.06 -13.56
CA GLN A 512 -8.63 -1.03 -14.58
C GLN A 512 -10.08 -0.78 -15.00
N ALA A 513 -11.00 -0.61 -14.05
CA ALA A 513 -12.41 -0.34 -14.32
C ALA A 513 -12.65 0.97 -15.09
N LEU A 514 -11.79 1.97 -14.86
CA LEU A 514 -11.82 3.27 -15.52
C LEU A 514 -10.91 3.35 -16.75
N ARG A 515 -10.11 2.33 -17.07
CA ARG A 515 -9.11 2.36 -18.17
C ARG A 515 -8.10 3.52 -18.02
N MET A 516 -7.51 3.66 -16.84
CA MET A 516 -6.50 4.67 -16.51
C MET A 516 -5.23 4.00 -15.95
N PRO A 517 -4.46 3.28 -16.80
CA PRO A 517 -3.26 2.60 -16.33
C PRO A 517 -2.30 3.58 -15.67
N SER A 518 -1.59 3.11 -14.66
CA SER A 518 -0.53 3.90 -14.03
C SER A 518 0.63 4.15 -15.00
N SER A 519 1.54 5.08 -14.67
CA SER A 519 2.74 5.34 -15.48
C SER A 519 3.67 4.11 -15.53
N ALA A 520 3.79 3.38 -14.42
CA ALA A 520 4.52 2.12 -14.34
C ALA A 520 3.89 1.02 -15.21
N GLU A 521 2.56 0.86 -15.15
CA GLU A 521 1.85 -0.13 -15.96
C GLU A 521 1.96 0.17 -17.46
N THR A 522 1.77 1.44 -17.85
CA THR A 522 1.94 1.89 -19.24
C THR A 522 3.35 1.58 -19.75
N LEU A 523 4.38 1.90 -18.96
CA LEU A 523 5.77 1.61 -19.33
C LEU A 523 6.05 0.11 -19.44
N PHE A 524 5.53 -0.69 -18.51
CA PHE A 524 5.74 -2.14 -18.50
C PHE A 524 5.08 -2.81 -19.72
N LEU A 525 3.84 -2.42 -20.05
CA LEU A 525 3.13 -2.92 -21.23
C LEU A 525 3.85 -2.55 -22.53
N ALA A 526 4.30 -1.30 -22.65
CA ALA A 526 5.07 -0.86 -23.80
C ALA A 526 6.40 -1.61 -23.93
N ALA A 527 7.07 -1.92 -22.81
CA ALA A 527 8.30 -2.70 -22.80
C ALA A 527 8.07 -4.17 -23.21
N MET A 528 6.97 -4.77 -22.76
CA MET A 528 6.54 -6.10 -23.20
C MET A 528 6.30 -6.13 -24.72
N GLU A 529 5.57 -5.15 -25.24
CA GLU A 529 5.29 -5.03 -26.67
C GLU A 529 6.57 -4.84 -27.49
N ALA A 530 7.43 -3.91 -27.09
CA ALA A 530 8.69 -3.61 -27.78
C ALA A 530 9.64 -4.80 -27.86
N THR A 531 9.57 -5.72 -26.89
CA THR A 531 10.45 -6.90 -26.82
C THR A 531 9.77 -8.21 -27.25
N ALA A 532 8.51 -8.16 -27.70
CA ALA A 532 7.74 -9.35 -28.05
C ALA A 532 8.41 -10.21 -29.14
N SER A 533 9.10 -9.58 -30.10
CA SER A 533 9.84 -10.27 -31.16
C SER A 533 11.06 -11.06 -30.65
N LEU A 534 11.65 -10.64 -29.53
CA LEU A 534 12.76 -11.33 -28.88
C LEU A 534 12.31 -12.60 -28.13
N ALA A 535 11.01 -12.75 -27.87
CA ALA A 535 10.44 -13.92 -27.20
C ALA A 535 10.12 -15.09 -28.15
N GLY A 536 10.16 -14.89 -29.47
CA GLY A 536 9.81 -15.90 -30.47
C GLY A 536 10.86 -17.00 -30.64
N ALA A 537 10.46 -18.27 -30.49
CA ALA A 537 11.32 -19.45 -30.52
C ALA A 537 11.90 -19.84 -31.91
N GLY A 538 11.77 -19.00 -32.94
CA GLY A 538 12.12 -19.33 -34.33
C GLY A 538 13.37 -18.63 -34.90
N GLY A 539 13.92 -17.62 -34.22
CA GLY A 539 15.09 -16.87 -34.67
C GLY A 539 16.41 -17.40 -34.07
N PRO A 540 17.56 -17.19 -34.72
CA PRO A 540 18.86 -17.41 -34.09
C PRO A 540 18.99 -16.52 -32.84
N ALA A 541 19.54 -17.08 -31.76
CA ALA A 541 19.79 -16.31 -30.54
C ALA A 541 20.69 -15.10 -30.85
N PRO A 542 20.39 -13.91 -30.32
CA PRO A 542 21.23 -12.75 -30.54
C PRO A 542 22.62 -12.98 -29.96
N ALA A 543 23.64 -12.41 -30.60
CA ALA A 543 25.02 -12.49 -30.12
C ALA A 543 25.19 -11.88 -28.71
N SER A 544 24.43 -10.80 -28.42
CA SER A 544 24.30 -10.19 -27.10
C SER A 544 22.82 -10.00 -26.74
N PRO A 545 22.26 -10.80 -25.82
CA PRO A 545 20.94 -10.56 -25.25
C PRO A 545 20.74 -9.15 -24.69
N MET A 546 21.76 -8.57 -24.05
CA MET A 546 21.70 -7.22 -23.49
C MET A 546 21.56 -6.16 -24.58
N GLU A 547 22.39 -6.21 -25.64
CA GLU A 547 22.30 -5.25 -26.75
C GLU A 547 20.95 -5.32 -27.46
N ALA A 548 20.41 -6.54 -27.67
CA ALA A 548 19.11 -6.74 -28.29
C ALA A 548 17.98 -6.09 -27.47
N LEU A 549 17.98 -6.26 -26.14
CA LEU A 549 17.01 -5.60 -25.25
C LEU A 549 17.16 -4.09 -25.25
N VAL A 550 18.39 -3.59 -25.14
CA VAL A 550 18.69 -2.15 -25.13
C VAL A 550 18.21 -1.49 -26.42
N HIS A 551 18.40 -2.16 -27.56
CA HIS A 551 17.92 -1.69 -28.85
C HIS A 551 16.39 -1.65 -28.89
N ALA A 552 15.72 -2.74 -28.52
CA ALA A 552 14.25 -2.82 -28.50
C ALA A 552 13.61 -1.80 -27.54
N LEU A 553 14.22 -1.57 -26.37
CA LEU A 553 13.70 -0.67 -25.34
C LEU A 553 14.15 0.78 -25.49
N ALA A 554 14.97 1.11 -26.51
CA ALA A 554 15.48 2.46 -26.72
C ALA A 554 14.40 3.56 -26.74
N PRO A 555 13.21 3.37 -27.37
CA PRO A 555 12.17 4.39 -27.39
C PRO A 555 11.59 4.74 -26.01
N LEU A 556 11.70 3.82 -25.03
CA LEU A 556 11.10 3.97 -23.69
C LEU A 556 12.07 4.55 -22.66
N ARG A 557 13.36 4.57 -22.97
CA ARG A 557 14.45 5.04 -22.10
C ARG A 557 14.27 6.48 -21.59
N PRO A 558 13.79 7.46 -22.38
CA PRO A 558 13.62 8.83 -21.91
C PRO A 558 12.71 8.97 -20.67
N ALA A 559 11.73 8.07 -20.49
CA ALA A 559 10.85 8.08 -19.32
C ALA A 559 11.57 7.67 -18.03
N PHE A 560 12.62 6.86 -18.13
CA PHE A 560 13.50 6.51 -17.02
C PHE A 560 14.54 7.61 -16.76
N GLU A 561 15.12 8.17 -17.82
CA GLU A 561 16.15 9.22 -17.72
C GLU A 561 15.66 10.48 -17.02
N ARG A 562 14.40 10.90 -17.25
CA ARG A 562 13.81 12.02 -16.50
C ARG A 562 13.79 11.77 -15.00
N ARG A 563 13.47 10.54 -14.58
CA ARG A 563 13.44 10.15 -13.16
C ARG A 563 14.86 10.16 -12.56
N GLU A 564 15.86 9.62 -13.27
CA GLU A 564 17.26 9.69 -12.82
C GLU A 564 17.78 11.12 -12.77
N GLN A 565 17.43 11.96 -13.75
CA GLN A 565 17.83 13.36 -13.78
C GLN A 565 17.23 14.14 -12.60
N TRP A 566 15.95 13.92 -12.30
CA TRP A 566 15.30 14.51 -11.14
C TRP A 566 15.95 14.01 -9.84
N LEU A 567 16.14 12.70 -9.70
CA LEU A 567 16.77 12.09 -8.53
C LEU A 567 18.15 12.72 -8.28
N ARG A 568 18.98 12.80 -9.32
CA ARG A 568 20.30 13.43 -9.27
C ARG A 568 20.23 14.87 -8.77
N ALA A 569 19.32 15.67 -9.30
CA ALA A 569 19.14 17.05 -8.85
C ALA A 569 18.75 17.15 -7.37
N GLN A 570 17.88 16.25 -6.90
CA GLN A 570 17.49 16.20 -5.49
C GLN A 570 18.61 15.70 -4.57
N LEU A 571 19.36 14.69 -4.99
CA LEU A 571 20.50 14.16 -4.25
C LEU A 571 21.59 15.22 -4.05
N SER A 572 21.87 16.02 -5.08
CA SER A 572 22.79 17.15 -4.98
C SER A 572 22.26 18.23 -4.02
N ARG A 573 20.96 18.55 -4.09
CA ARG A 573 20.33 19.53 -3.19
C ARG A 573 20.30 19.09 -1.73
N HIS A 574 20.15 17.79 -1.46
CA HIS A 574 20.05 17.22 -0.11
C HIS A 574 21.34 16.56 0.38
N GLY A 575 22.44 16.68 -0.37
CA GLY A 575 23.75 16.14 -0.05
C GLY A 575 24.48 16.91 1.04
N ARG A 576 23.79 17.29 2.12
CA ARG A 576 24.34 18.03 3.28
C ARG A 576 23.62 17.63 4.56
N GLY A 577 24.26 17.83 5.71
CA GLY A 577 23.68 17.53 7.02
C GLY A 577 24.41 16.39 7.72
N ASP A 578 23.70 15.60 8.54
CA ASP A 578 24.28 14.45 9.24
C ASP A 578 24.37 13.21 8.32
N PRO A 579 25.57 12.71 8.00
CA PRO A 579 25.77 11.51 7.20
C PRO A 579 25.10 10.25 7.79
N ALA A 580 24.79 10.21 9.09
CA ALA A 580 24.07 9.10 9.70
C ALA A 580 22.66 8.91 9.10
N ASN A 581 22.04 9.98 8.59
CA ASN A 581 20.73 9.93 7.96
C ASN A 581 20.79 9.79 6.43
N ALA A 582 21.99 9.83 5.83
CA ALA A 582 22.17 9.88 4.37
C ALA A 582 21.53 8.69 3.64
N ALA A 583 21.62 7.48 4.20
CA ALA A 583 21.02 6.29 3.59
C ALA A 583 19.48 6.37 3.57
N ALA A 584 18.86 6.89 4.63
CA ALA A 584 17.41 7.10 4.69
C ALA A 584 16.99 8.16 3.67
N THR A 585 17.70 9.30 3.64
CA THR A 585 17.46 10.37 2.65
C THR A 585 17.58 9.85 1.22
N ALA A 586 18.63 9.08 0.90
CA ALA A 586 18.81 8.51 -0.44
C ALA A 586 17.66 7.57 -0.83
N ARG A 587 17.26 6.65 0.07
CA ARG A 587 16.11 5.75 -0.18
C ARG A 587 14.82 6.53 -0.42
N ASP A 588 14.59 7.57 0.37
CA ASP A 588 13.39 8.39 0.28
C ASP A 588 13.35 9.17 -1.04
N LEU A 589 14.47 9.73 -1.47
CA LEU A 589 14.59 10.42 -2.75
C LEU A 589 14.46 9.46 -3.95
N ILE A 590 15.07 8.28 -3.90
CA ILE A 590 14.93 7.24 -4.94
C ILE A 590 13.45 6.85 -5.09
N ARG A 591 12.76 6.65 -3.97
CA ARG A 591 11.33 6.33 -3.96
C ARG A 591 10.48 7.49 -4.49
N GLN A 592 10.78 8.74 -4.10
CA GLN A 592 10.10 9.91 -4.66
C GLN A 592 10.33 10.05 -6.17
N ALA A 593 11.47 9.61 -6.68
CA ALA A 593 11.74 9.52 -8.12
C ALA A 593 10.90 8.44 -8.85
N GLY A 594 10.14 7.62 -8.11
CA GLY A 594 9.45 6.43 -8.62
C GLY A 594 10.39 5.25 -8.94
N LEU A 595 11.68 5.37 -8.61
CA LEU A 595 12.71 4.38 -8.91
C LEU A 595 12.78 3.29 -7.83
N TYR A 596 13.51 2.22 -8.13
CA TYR A 596 13.75 1.12 -7.20
C TYR A 596 15.23 0.78 -7.16
N VAL A 597 15.76 0.52 -5.96
CA VAL A 597 17.01 -0.22 -5.81
C VAL A 597 16.64 -1.66 -5.52
N ARG A 598 17.04 -2.57 -6.39
CA ARG A 598 16.89 -4.00 -6.13
C ARG A 598 17.95 -4.42 -5.11
N TYR A 599 17.52 -4.88 -3.94
CA TYR A 599 18.41 -5.41 -2.91
C TYR A 599 18.63 -6.90 -3.11
N PHE A 600 19.87 -7.30 -3.38
CA PHE A 600 20.25 -8.71 -3.52
C PHE A 600 21.61 -9.00 -2.89
N ILE A 601 21.86 -10.28 -2.57
CA ILE A 601 23.07 -10.70 -1.84
C ILE A 601 24.33 -10.52 -2.69
N GLU A 602 24.27 -10.89 -3.97
CA GLU A 602 25.41 -10.84 -4.89
C GLU A 602 25.84 -9.41 -5.26
N GLU A 603 25.07 -8.39 -4.88
CA GLU A 603 25.47 -6.99 -5.02
C GLU A 603 26.81 -6.71 -4.32
N ARG A 604 27.13 -7.48 -3.26
CA ARG A 604 28.42 -7.44 -2.57
C ARG A 604 29.62 -7.70 -3.49
N GLU A 605 29.43 -8.40 -4.61
CA GLU A 605 30.51 -8.77 -5.56
C GLU A 605 31.06 -7.54 -6.31
N ARG A 606 30.34 -6.41 -6.29
CA ARG A 606 30.78 -5.14 -6.88
C ARG A 606 31.80 -4.39 -6.02
N TYR A 607 31.98 -4.76 -4.75
CA TYR A 607 32.80 -4.02 -3.80
C TYR A 607 34.18 -4.68 -3.62
N PRO A 608 35.21 -3.91 -3.22
CA PRO A 608 36.51 -4.46 -2.85
C PRO A 608 36.40 -5.60 -1.83
N MET A 609 37.34 -6.54 -1.85
CA MET A 609 37.28 -7.79 -1.07
C MET A 609 36.97 -7.59 0.43
N GLN A 610 37.59 -6.57 1.07
CA GLN A 610 37.32 -6.26 2.49
C GLN A 610 35.86 -5.85 2.71
N GLY A 611 35.33 -4.99 1.83
CA GLY A 611 33.94 -4.54 1.88
C GLY A 611 32.97 -5.65 1.59
N ALA A 612 33.21 -6.45 0.55
CA ALA A 612 32.40 -7.62 0.24
C ALA A 612 32.27 -8.55 1.46
N ARG A 613 33.38 -8.81 2.19
CA ARG A 613 33.37 -9.64 3.41
C ARG A 613 32.61 -9.01 4.58
N ALA A 614 32.62 -7.68 4.69
CA ALA A 614 31.90 -6.91 5.72
C ALA A 614 30.48 -6.50 5.32
N PHE A 615 30.03 -6.84 4.11
CA PHE A 615 28.70 -6.51 3.60
C PHE A 615 27.62 -7.25 4.39
N ARG A 616 26.89 -6.54 5.26
CA ARG A 616 25.83 -7.09 6.13
C ARG A 616 24.50 -6.39 5.96
N ASN A 617 24.50 -5.08 5.73
CA ASN A 617 23.29 -4.27 5.61
C ASN A 617 23.16 -3.65 4.20
N PRO A 618 22.57 -4.36 3.23
CA PRO A 618 22.40 -3.83 1.87
C PRO A 618 21.55 -2.55 1.83
N TYR A 619 20.65 -2.36 2.81
CA TYR A 619 19.73 -1.21 2.86
C TYR A 619 20.43 0.12 3.16
N GLU A 620 21.63 0.09 3.74
CA GLU A 620 22.45 1.29 3.93
C GLU A 620 23.42 1.49 2.78
N ILE A 621 24.14 0.43 2.40
CA ILE A 621 25.26 0.52 1.46
C ILE A 621 24.79 0.78 0.03
N GLN A 622 23.74 0.09 -0.44
CA GLN A 622 23.33 0.17 -1.84
C GLN A 622 22.71 1.52 -2.22
N PRO A 623 21.79 2.12 -1.43
CA PRO A 623 21.20 3.42 -1.78
C PRO A 623 22.23 4.54 -1.75
N LEU A 624 23.20 4.46 -0.83
CA LEU A 624 24.31 5.40 -0.78
C LEU A 624 25.21 5.26 -2.01
N ASN A 625 25.57 4.03 -2.41
CA ASN A 625 26.35 3.84 -3.64
C ASN A 625 25.57 4.25 -4.88
N HIS A 626 24.26 3.98 -4.95
CA HIS A 626 23.43 4.45 -6.05
C HIS A 626 23.46 5.98 -6.17
N ALA A 627 23.31 6.69 -5.05
CA ALA A 627 23.41 8.15 -5.03
C ALA A 627 24.80 8.66 -5.42
N TRP A 628 25.85 8.05 -4.84
CA TRP A 628 27.24 8.40 -5.10
C TRP A 628 27.65 8.16 -6.56
N GLU A 629 27.30 7.01 -7.13
CA GLU A 629 27.54 6.65 -8.52
C GLU A 629 26.86 7.62 -9.50
N LEU A 630 25.58 7.96 -9.26
CA LEU A 630 24.83 8.88 -10.12
C LEU A 630 25.41 10.30 -10.12
N LEU A 631 25.86 10.80 -8.97
CA LEU A 631 26.47 12.12 -8.87
C LEU A 631 27.85 12.15 -9.55
N LEU A 632 28.67 11.11 -9.36
CA LEU A 632 29.97 11.01 -10.02
C LEU A 632 29.86 10.87 -11.54
N GLU A 633 28.90 10.08 -12.04
CA GLU A 633 28.63 9.96 -13.48
C GLU A 633 28.31 11.33 -14.12
N ALA A 634 27.71 12.24 -13.35
CA ALA A 634 27.37 13.58 -13.79
C ALA A 634 28.45 14.65 -13.50
N GLY A 635 29.60 14.26 -12.94
CA GLY A 635 30.65 15.20 -12.53
C GLY A 635 30.23 16.16 -11.41
N GLN A 636 29.27 15.75 -10.57
CA GLN A 636 28.78 16.53 -9.44
C GLN A 636 29.44 16.12 -8.13
N ASP A 637 29.41 16.99 -7.13
CA ASP A 637 29.92 16.69 -5.79
C ASP A 637 29.12 15.55 -5.14
N ALA A 638 29.85 14.50 -4.74
CA ALA A 638 29.31 13.30 -4.10
C ALA A 638 29.93 13.06 -2.71
N SER A 639 30.71 14.02 -2.19
CA SER A 639 31.49 13.91 -0.96
C SER A 639 30.64 13.53 0.26
N PHE A 640 29.41 14.04 0.36
CA PHE A 640 28.50 13.70 1.44
C PHE A 640 28.14 12.21 1.50
N TYR A 641 27.83 11.61 0.35
CA TYR A 641 27.48 10.17 0.28
C TYR A 641 28.71 9.29 0.41
N GLU A 642 29.85 9.76 -0.11
CA GLU A 642 31.15 9.12 0.10
C GLU A 642 31.51 9.07 1.60
N GLU A 643 31.40 10.20 2.31
CA GLU A 643 31.67 10.27 3.75
C GLU A 643 30.75 9.31 4.54
N ALA A 644 29.46 9.24 4.18
CA ALA A 644 28.53 8.30 4.78
C ALA A 644 29.00 6.84 4.60
N LEU A 645 29.44 6.47 3.40
CA LEU A 645 29.98 5.13 3.11
C LEU A 645 31.29 4.86 3.86
N GLN A 646 32.19 5.83 3.95
CA GLN A 646 33.43 5.72 4.71
C GLN A 646 33.17 5.54 6.22
N ARG A 647 32.18 6.25 6.78
CA ARG A 647 31.75 6.05 8.18
C ARG A 647 31.16 4.66 8.40
N LEU A 648 30.39 4.12 7.45
CA LEU A 648 29.91 2.73 7.52
C LEU A 648 31.08 1.74 7.47
N ALA A 649 32.07 1.97 6.60
CA ALA A 649 33.27 1.16 6.51
C ALA A 649 34.06 1.14 7.83
N ALA A 650 34.23 2.32 8.45
CA ALA A 650 34.87 2.44 9.75
C ALA A 650 34.12 1.68 10.85
N ARG A 651 32.77 1.79 10.90
CA ARG A 651 31.93 1.00 11.85
C ARG A 651 32.05 -0.50 11.64
N ALA A 652 32.27 -0.93 10.41
CA ALA A 652 32.47 -2.34 10.06
C ALA A 652 33.92 -2.82 10.23
N GLY A 653 34.84 -1.94 10.65
CA GLY A 653 36.25 -2.27 10.87
C GLY A 653 37.04 -2.53 9.58
N VAL A 654 36.65 -1.93 8.46
CA VAL A 654 37.31 -2.08 7.15
C VAL A 654 37.82 -0.73 6.62
N ALA A 655 38.73 -0.76 5.64
CA ALA A 655 39.31 0.46 5.07
C ALA A 655 38.22 1.41 4.49
N PRO A 656 38.39 2.74 4.53
CA PRO A 656 37.34 3.71 4.14
C PRO A 656 36.74 3.49 2.75
N GLY A 657 37.56 3.08 1.77
CA GLY A 657 37.11 2.80 0.40
C GLY A 657 36.42 1.45 0.20
N SER A 658 36.28 0.62 1.24
CA SER A 658 35.79 -0.75 1.11
C SER A 658 34.32 -0.84 0.71
N PHE A 659 33.50 0.15 1.07
CA PHE A 659 32.08 0.20 0.67
C PHE A 659 31.82 1.13 -0.51
N LEU A 660 32.86 1.60 -1.20
CA LEU A 660 32.75 2.39 -2.43
C LEU A 660 32.89 1.45 -3.63
N ALA A 661 31.89 1.44 -4.52
CA ALA A 661 31.98 0.73 -5.80
C ALA A 661 33.07 1.36 -6.71
N PRO A 662 34.12 0.62 -7.10
CA PRO A 662 35.16 1.15 -7.97
C PRO A 662 34.59 1.47 -9.37
N PRO A 663 35.24 2.35 -10.15
CA PRO A 663 34.74 2.78 -11.46
C PRO A 663 34.35 1.64 -12.41
N SER A 664 35.11 0.54 -12.42
CA SER A 664 34.85 -0.65 -13.27
C SER A 664 33.60 -1.45 -12.86
N GLN A 665 33.06 -1.20 -11.66
CA GLN A 665 31.93 -1.89 -11.04
C GLN A 665 30.66 -1.04 -10.95
N ARG A 666 30.69 0.22 -11.44
CA ARG A 666 29.51 1.09 -11.47
C ARG A 666 28.52 0.58 -12.51
N LYS A 667 27.23 0.54 -12.16
CA LYS A 667 26.20 0.06 -13.09
C LYS A 667 26.00 1.10 -14.17
N GLY A 668 26.10 0.73 -15.45
CA GLY A 668 25.75 1.63 -16.55
C GLY A 668 24.25 1.90 -16.60
N ARG A 669 23.85 3.01 -17.24
CA ARG A 669 22.46 3.45 -17.42
C ARG A 669 21.53 2.34 -17.95
N ASP A 670 22.02 1.54 -18.89
CA ASP A 670 21.21 0.51 -19.54
C ASP A 670 20.86 -0.65 -18.61
N LEU A 671 21.80 -1.07 -17.76
CA LEU A 671 21.55 -2.05 -16.71
C LEU A 671 20.56 -1.50 -15.68
N ARG A 672 20.71 -0.25 -15.24
CA ARG A 672 19.79 0.40 -14.29
C ARG A 672 18.37 0.52 -14.85
N PHE A 673 18.23 0.82 -16.15
CA PHE A 673 16.94 0.89 -16.82
C PHE A 673 16.23 -0.47 -16.88
N ILE A 674 16.96 -1.56 -17.20
CA ILE A 674 16.40 -2.90 -17.22
C ILE A 674 16.06 -3.39 -15.81
N GLU A 675 16.92 -3.13 -14.81
CA GLU A 675 16.62 -3.39 -13.40
C GLU A 675 15.33 -2.68 -12.97
N TYR A 676 15.15 -1.42 -13.39
CA TYR A 676 13.95 -0.65 -13.11
C TYR A 676 12.70 -1.31 -13.72
N ILE A 677 12.70 -1.67 -15.01
CA ILE A 677 11.57 -2.35 -15.66
C ILE A 677 11.24 -3.66 -14.95
N ALA A 678 12.25 -4.47 -14.65
CA ALA A 678 12.07 -5.76 -13.97
C ALA A 678 11.54 -5.61 -12.53
N SER A 679 11.61 -4.42 -11.94
CA SER A 679 11.11 -4.11 -10.60
C SER A 679 9.71 -3.51 -10.55
N LEU A 680 9.10 -3.18 -11.69
CA LEU A 680 7.76 -2.58 -11.74
C LEU A 680 6.66 -3.53 -11.21
N PRO A 681 6.67 -4.85 -11.51
CA PRO A 681 5.66 -5.76 -10.99
C PRO A 681 5.81 -6.01 -9.50
N CYS A 682 4.67 -6.06 -8.80
CA CYS A 682 4.56 -6.52 -7.42
C CYS A 682 5.50 -5.79 -6.44
N ARG A 683 5.27 -4.49 -6.19
CA ARG A 683 6.09 -3.71 -5.25
C ARG A 683 5.38 -3.60 -3.90
N LEU A 684 6.12 -3.61 -2.80
CA LEU A 684 5.51 -3.42 -1.49
C LEU A 684 5.22 -1.92 -1.33
N GLY A 685 3.95 -1.56 -1.14
CA GLY A 685 3.59 -0.16 -0.94
C GLY A 685 4.25 0.40 0.32
N GLN A 686 4.38 1.73 0.43
CA GLN A 686 5.13 2.38 1.51
C GLN A 686 4.67 1.97 2.93
N HIS A 687 3.39 1.64 3.07
CA HIS A 687 2.80 1.24 4.36
C HIS A 687 2.75 -0.27 4.59
N ARG A 688 3.27 -1.04 3.63
CA ARG A 688 3.35 -2.51 3.65
C ARG A 688 2.01 -3.22 3.83
N MET A 689 0.92 -2.52 3.53
CA MET A 689 -0.44 -3.07 3.59
C MET A 689 -0.82 -3.78 2.30
N GLU A 690 -0.17 -3.43 1.19
CA GLU A 690 -0.50 -3.93 -0.12
C GLU A 690 0.71 -4.11 -1.02
N VAL A 691 0.53 -4.98 -2.00
CA VAL A 691 1.42 -5.17 -3.13
C VAL A 691 0.85 -4.41 -4.32
N GLU A 692 1.57 -3.39 -4.77
CA GLU A 692 1.27 -2.53 -5.90
C GLU A 692 1.63 -3.21 -7.22
N HIS A 693 0.90 -2.86 -8.29
CA HIS A 693 1.07 -3.44 -9.64
C HIS A 693 0.98 -4.97 -9.64
N PHE A 694 0.16 -5.53 -8.77
CA PHE A 694 -0.04 -6.96 -8.63
C PHE A 694 -0.67 -7.55 -9.90
N GLY A 695 -1.46 -6.76 -10.63
CA GLY A 695 -2.11 -7.16 -11.88
C GLY A 695 -1.13 -7.53 -13.00
N LEU A 696 0.05 -6.92 -13.05
CA LEU A 696 1.02 -7.10 -14.16
C LEU A 696 1.45 -8.55 -14.37
N ARG A 697 1.53 -9.34 -13.29
CA ARG A 697 1.92 -10.76 -13.36
C ARG A 697 0.88 -11.64 -14.06
N ARG A 698 -0.33 -11.13 -14.30
CA ARG A 698 -1.41 -11.86 -14.99
C ARG A 698 -1.44 -11.58 -16.50
N LEU A 699 -0.57 -10.70 -16.99
CA LEU A 699 -0.49 -10.37 -18.40
C LEU A 699 -0.02 -11.59 -19.23
N PRO A 700 -0.65 -11.90 -20.37
CA PRO A 700 -0.14 -12.91 -21.29
C PRO A 700 1.31 -12.58 -21.70
N GLY A 701 2.20 -13.59 -21.65
CA GLY A 701 3.61 -13.40 -21.97
C GLY A 701 4.47 -12.82 -20.84
N TYR A 702 3.91 -12.51 -19.67
CA TYR A 702 4.65 -11.97 -18.50
C TYR A 702 5.93 -12.77 -18.20
N ASN A 703 5.81 -14.08 -18.04
CA ASN A 703 6.95 -14.96 -17.71
C ASN A 703 8.02 -14.96 -18.82
N ALA A 704 7.63 -14.97 -20.09
CA ALA A 704 8.59 -14.91 -21.20
C ALA A 704 9.33 -13.57 -21.25
N PHE A 705 8.61 -12.47 -21.04
CA PHE A 705 9.20 -11.13 -20.95
C PHE A 705 10.19 -11.03 -19.80
N MET A 706 9.81 -11.42 -18.59
CA MET A 706 10.69 -11.40 -17.42
C MET A 706 11.92 -12.30 -17.63
N ALA A 707 11.76 -13.49 -18.23
CA ALA A 707 12.88 -14.37 -18.55
C ALA A 707 13.89 -13.68 -19.47
N ASN A 708 13.43 -12.96 -20.50
CA ASN A 708 14.30 -12.22 -21.41
C ASN A 708 15.04 -11.09 -20.71
N LEU A 709 14.35 -10.29 -19.87
CA LEU A 709 15.01 -9.25 -19.08
C LEU A 709 16.15 -9.82 -18.21
N PHE A 710 15.91 -10.96 -17.55
CA PHE A 710 16.93 -11.61 -16.73
C PHE A 710 18.07 -12.24 -17.53
N LEU A 711 17.85 -12.63 -18.79
CA LEU A 711 18.92 -13.08 -19.68
C LEU A 711 19.89 -11.93 -20.03
N GLY A 712 19.36 -10.74 -20.34
CA GLY A 712 20.21 -9.56 -20.57
C GLY A 712 20.93 -9.08 -19.31
N MET A 713 20.23 -9.08 -18.16
CA MET A 713 20.86 -8.77 -16.88
C MET A 713 21.97 -9.76 -16.52
N GLU A 714 21.79 -11.05 -16.82
CA GLU A 714 22.81 -12.07 -16.61
C GLU A 714 24.10 -11.75 -17.37
N GLU A 715 24.02 -11.40 -18.65
CA GLU A 715 25.17 -10.99 -19.46
C GLU A 715 25.90 -9.80 -18.82
N ALA A 716 25.15 -8.75 -18.44
CA ALA A 716 25.71 -7.55 -17.82
C ALA A 716 26.39 -7.83 -16.47
N TYR A 717 25.76 -8.62 -15.60
CA TYR A 717 26.33 -8.97 -14.30
C TYR A 717 27.54 -9.90 -14.42
N ARG A 718 27.53 -10.86 -15.35
CA ARG A 718 28.72 -11.68 -15.64
C ARG A 718 29.88 -10.80 -16.10
N GLY A 719 29.61 -9.79 -16.94
CA GLY A 719 30.61 -8.81 -17.37
C GLY A 719 31.19 -7.97 -16.23
N LEU A 720 30.35 -7.47 -15.31
CA LEU A 720 30.80 -6.78 -14.10
C LEU A 720 31.65 -7.70 -13.22
N ARG A 721 31.16 -8.92 -12.97
CA ARG A 721 31.83 -9.91 -12.15
C ARG A 721 33.20 -10.31 -12.70
N ALA A 722 33.35 -10.48 -14.01
CA ALA A 722 34.60 -10.83 -14.66
C ALA A 722 35.72 -9.79 -14.44
N ARG A 723 35.36 -8.54 -14.12
CA ARG A 723 36.30 -7.44 -13.83
C ARG A 723 36.32 -7.05 -12.35
N SER A 724 35.82 -7.92 -11.47
CA SER A 724 35.70 -7.67 -10.02
C SER A 724 36.71 -8.48 -9.22
N GLU A 725 36.80 -8.22 -7.91
CA GLU A 725 37.52 -9.05 -6.94
C GLU A 725 36.62 -10.16 -6.33
N ALA A 726 35.49 -10.48 -6.97
CA ALA A 726 34.57 -11.48 -6.47
C ALA A 726 35.23 -12.86 -6.35
N GLU A 727 34.90 -13.58 -5.29
CA GLU A 727 35.43 -14.93 -5.02
C GLU A 727 35.11 -15.87 -6.20
N PRO A 728 36.03 -16.73 -6.65
CA PRO A 728 35.74 -17.65 -7.75
C PRO A 728 34.60 -18.60 -7.37
N LYS A 729 33.69 -18.86 -8.32
CA LYS A 729 32.65 -19.89 -8.18
C LYS A 729 33.18 -21.22 -8.71
N SER A 730 32.81 -22.32 -8.08
CA SER A 730 33.30 -23.66 -8.39
C SER A 730 32.27 -24.50 -9.15
N GLN A 731 32.75 -25.48 -9.93
CA GLN A 731 31.88 -26.46 -10.60
C GLN A 731 31.34 -27.51 -9.62
N GLY A 732 30.21 -28.11 -9.99
CA GLY A 732 29.60 -29.21 -9.25
C GLY A 732 28.80 -28.76 -8.02
N ILE A 733 27.92 -29.64 -7.56
CA ILE A 733 27.09 -29.42 -6.37
C ILE A 733 27.87 -29.75 -5.09
N LEU A 734 27.41 -29.24 -3.95
CA LEU A 734 27.84 -29.71 -2.62
C LEU A 734 26.64 -30.23 -1.83
N ALA A 735 26.87 -31.26 -1.02
CA ALA A 735 25.93 -31.75 -0.02
C ALA A 735 26.57 -31.64 1.37
N PHE A 736 25.78 -31.38 2.42
CA PHE A 736 26.28 -31.25 3.78
C PHE A 736 25.22 -31.62 4.82
N HIS A 737 25.67 -32.00 6.02
CA HIS A 737 24.78 -32.22 7.16
C HIS A 737 24.33 -30.88 7.77
N ALA A 738 23.03 -30.67 7.96
CA ALA A 738 22.50 -29.38 8.41
C ALA A 738 22.82 -29.05 9.88
N ASP A 739 23.15 -30.06 10.70
CA ASP A 739 23.44 -29.92 12.12
C ASP A 739 24.92 -29.57 12.39
N THR A 740 25.86 -30.26 11.74
CA THR A 740 27.30 -30.02 11.89
C THR A 740 27.84 -29.05 10.84
N GLY A 741 27.22 -29.00 9.66
CA GLY A 741 27.72 -28.29 8.50
C GLY A 741 28.81 -29.04 7.73
N ASP A 742 29.10 -30.29 8.07
CA ASP A 742 30.14 -31.08 7.42
C ASP A 742 29.72 -31.48 6.01
N THR A 743 30.66 -31.38 5.06
CA THR A 743 30.44 -31.74 3.66
C THR A 743 30.39 -33.25 3.50
N ILE A 744 29.43 -33.72 2.70
CA ILE A 744 29.23 -35.13 2.37
C ILE A 744 30.00 -35.46 1.09
N ASP A 745 30.79 -36.54 1.09
CA ASP A 745 31.36 -37.09 -0.13
C ASP A 745 30.23 -37.60 -1.04
N LEU A 746 30.15 -37.09 -2.27
CA LEU A 746 29.10 -37.45 -3.22
C LEU A 746 29.05 -38.96 -3.52
N ARG A 747 30.14 -39.70 -3.32
CA ARG A 747 30.17 -41.18 -3.44
C ARG A 747 29.34 -41.87 -2.36
N ASN A 748 29.22 -41.25 -1.18
CA ASN A 748 28.45 -41.77 -0.05
C ASN A 748 27.04 -41.17 0.03
N LEU A 749 26.69 -40.26 -0.89
CA LEU A 749 25.46 -39.48 -0.81
C LEU A 749 24.20 -40.34 -0.79
N GLN A 750 24.18 -41.46 -1.52
CA GLN A 750 23.00 -42.33 -1.55
C GLN A 750 22.74 -43.01 -0.20
N ASP A 751 23.80 -43.44 0.49
CA ASP A 751 23.69 -44.02 1.83
C ASP A 751 23.19 -42.96 2.83
N GLU A 752 23.73 -41.74 2.74
CA GLU A 752 23.32 -40.62 3.58
C GLU A 752 21.86 -40.19 3.31
N LEU A 753 21.44 -40.14 2.05
CA LEU A 753 20.05 -39.87 1.67
C LEU A 753 19.11 -40.96 2.20
N GLY A 754 19.52 -42.24 2.18
CA GLY A 754 18.77 -43.35 2.75
C GLY A 754 18.57 -43.26 4.27
N ARG A 755 19.48 -42.59 4.99
CA ARG A 755 19.38 -42.31 6.44
C ARG A 755 18.70 -40.99 6.77
N SER A 756 18.65 -40.06 5.83
CA SER A 756 18.06 -38.73 6.03
C SER A 756 16.54 -38.79 6.17
N GLN A 757 15.97 -37.96 7.06
CA GLN A 757 14.52 -37.79 7.13
C GLN A 757 14.04 -36.64 6.23
N TRP A 758 14.88 -35.63 5.99
CA TRP A 758 14.57 -34.46 5.16
C TRP A 758 15.77 -33.99 4.34
N VAL A 759 15.48 -33.47 3.14
CA VAL A 759 16.44 -32.87 2.21
C VAL A 759 16.08 -31.41 1.96
N VAL A 760 17.02 -30.49 2.16
CA VAL A 760 16.82 -29.05 1.90
C VAL A 760 17.39 -28.72 0.52
N LEU A 761 16.51 -28.28 -0.38
CA LEU A 761 16.89 -27.85 -1.72
C LEU A 761 17.53 -26.44 -1.67
N PRO A 762 18.57 -26.19 -2.49
CA PRO A 762 19.22 -24.88 -2.55
C PRO A 762 18.28 -23.81 -3.14
N CYS A 763 18.50 -22.55 -2.74
CA CYS A 763 17.81 -21.39 -3.30
C CYS A 763 18.70 -20.57 -4.24
N THR A 764 18.20 -19.42 -4.70
CA THR A 764 18.82 -18.62 -5.77
C THR A 764 20.25 -18.16 -5.44
N THR A 765 20.56 -17.95 -4.16
CA THR A 765 21.88 -17.45 -3.74
C THR A 765 22.87 -18.55 -3.36
N ASP A 766 22.39 -19.79 -3.28
CA ASP A 766 23.10 -20.94 -2.71
C ASP A 766 23.94 -21.63 -3.78
N THR A 767 24.82 -20.88 -4.43
CA THR A 767 25.76 -21.40 -5.44
C THR A 767 27.10 -21.77 -4.81
N HIS A 768 27.90 -22.60 -5.49
CA HIS A 768 29.16 -23.13 -4.98
C HIS A 768 30.27 -22.07 -4.94
N TYR A 769 30.25 -21.26 -3.89
CA TYR A 769 31.28 -20.31 -3.48
C TYR A 769 31.11 -19.99 -1.99
N ALA A 770 32.06 -19.29 -1.36
CA ALA A 770 32.11 -19.16 0.10
C ALA A 770 30.83 -18.56 0.72
N GLU A 771 30.28 -17.48 0.15
CA GLU A 771 29.02 -16.91 0.66
C GLU A 771 27.81 -17.80 0.36
N GLY A 772 27.72 -18.39 -0.83
CA GLY A 772 26.61 -19.28 -1.18
C GLY A 772 26.54 -20.52 -0.28
N ILE A 773 27.69 -21.10 0.07
CA ILE A 773 27.77 -22.18 1.07
C ILE A 773 27.28 -21.70 2.44
N ARG A 774 27.68 -20.49 2.85
CA ARG A 774 27.24 -19.90 4.12
C ARG A 774 25.72 -19.71 4.16
N GLN A 775 25.12 -19.25 3.06
CA GLN A 775 23.67 -19.03 2.97
C GLN A 775 22.91 -20.36 2.95
N ALA A 776 23.36 -21.34 2.18
CA ALA A 776 22.79 -22.69 2.17
C ALA A 776 22.81 -23.34 3.57
N LYS A 777 23.93 -23.22 4.28
CA LYS A 777 24.05 -23.73 5.67
C LYS A 777 23.07 -23.02 6.63
N LYS A 778 22.92 -21.70 6.52
CA LYS A 778 21.94 -20.94 7.32
C LYS A 778 20.50 -21.34 7.00
N LEU A 779 20.20 -21.56 5.72
CA LEU A 779 18.89 -22.02 5.26
C LEU A 779 18.55 -23.39 5.87
N ALA A 780 19.47 -24.35 5.74
CA ALA A 780 19.31 -25.70 6.27
C ALA A 780 19.21 -25.71 7.81
N ALA A 781 20.03 -24.91 8.50
CA ALA A 781 19.96 -24.78 9.96
C ALA A 781 18.63 -24.18 10.44
N ALA A 782 18.07 -23.21 9.72
CA ALA A 782 16.76 -22.64 10.04
C ALA A 782 15.64 -23.69 9.92
N PHE A 783 15.67 -24.49 8.85
CA PHE A 783 14.75 -25.61 8.70
C PHE A 783 14.93 -26.68 9.77
N LEU A 784 16.16 -27.08 10.08
CA LEU A 784 16.45 -28.05 11.14
C LEU A 784 15.92 -27.57 12.50
N SER A 785 16.15 -26.30 12.85
CA SER A 785 15.64 -25.70 14.08
C SER A 785 14.11 -25.77 14.15
N PHE A 786 13.43 -25.46 13.05
CA PHE A 786 11.98 -25.56 12.95
C PHE A 786 11.48 -27.01 13.01
N LEU A 787 12.15 -27.96 12.34
CA LEU A 787 11.80 -29.38 12.47
C LEU A 787 11.95 -29.86 13.92
N ARG A 788 13.02 -29.47 14.61
CA ARG A 788 13.22 -29.81 16.03
C ARG A 788 12.10 -29.27 16.93
N SER A 789 11.55 -28.10 16.64
CA SER A 789 10.40 -27.58 17.39
C SER A 789 9.09 -28.29 17.06
N VAL A 790 8.95 -28.81 15.84
CA VAL A 790 7.73 -29.47 15.36
C VAL A 790 7.69 -30.96 15.73
N VAL A 791 8.82 -31.66 15.80
CA VAL A 791 8.94 -33.07 16.20
C VAL A 791 9.90 -33.23 17.40
N PRO A 792 9.58 -32.67 18.57
CA PRO A 792 10.52 -32.58 19.70
C PRO A 792 11.01 -33.95 20.20
N SER A 793 10.17 -34.99 20.13
CA SER A 793 10.53 -36.36 20.55
C SER A 793 11.64 -37.00 19.70
N HIS A 794 11.89 -36.49 18.49
CA HIS A 794 12.91 -36.99 17.57
C HIS A 794 14.01 -35.95 17.31
N ALA A 795 14.02 -34.82 18.02
CA ALA A 795 14.88 -33.67 17.73
C ALA A 795 16.39 -34.00 17.68
N ALA A 796 16.84 -34.94 18.52
CA ALA A 796 18.23 -35.40 18.59
C ALA A 796 18.60 -36.40 17.47
N ALA A 797 17.62 -37.07 16.87
CA ALA A 797 17.81 -38.07 15.81
C ALA A 797 17.52 -37.52 14.39
N LEU A 798 17.18 -36.23 14.27
CA LEU A 798 16.92 -35.60 12.98
C LEU A 798 18.21 -35.45 12.16
N HIS A 799 18.27 -36.19 11.08
CA HIS A 799 19.27 -36.14 10.03
C HIS A 799 18.72 -35.38 8.81
N VAL A 800 19.25 -34.19 8.57
CA VAL A 800 18.83 -33.30 7.49
C VAL A 800 20.02 -32.99 6.59
N ILE A 801 19.85 -33.21 5.29
CA ILE A 801 20.90 -32.94 4.30
C ILE A 801 20.56 -31.66 3.56
N GLY A 802 21.49 -30.71 3.54
CA GLY A 802 21.43 -29.49 2.73
C GLY A 802 22.26 -29.62 1.46
N PHE A 803 21.88 -28.86 0.43
CA PHE A 803 22.57 -28.83 -0.85
C PHE A 803 22.96 -27.41 -1.26
N VAL A 804 23.97 -27.30 -2.12
CA VAL A 804 24.43 -26.08 -2.79
C VAL A 804 24.41 -26.34 -4.30
N HIS A 805 23.87 -25.40 -5.08
CA HIS A 805 23.95 -25.43 -6.53
C HIS A 805 25.41 -25.36 -7.01
N THR A 806 25.69 -25.88 -8.21
CA THR A 806 26.92 -25.54 -8.92
C THR A 806 27.11 -24.02 -9.02
N GLY A 807 28.35 -23.58 -8.97
CA GLY A 807 28.74 -22.18 -9.12
C GLY A 807 28.99 -21.77 -10.57
N GLN A 808 29.10 -22.74 -11.48
CA GLN A 808 29.33 -22.52 -12.91
C GLN A 808 28.35 -23.34 -13.76
N ASP A 809 28.08 -22.86 -14.98
CA ASP A 809 27.35 -23.60 -16.00
C ASP A 809 28.25 -24.61 -16.75
N ARG A 810 27.67 -25.30 -17.74
CA ARG A 810 28.37 -26.33 -18.54
C ARG A 810 29.55 -25.80 -19.33
N ASP A 811 29.56 -24.50 -19.61
CA ASP A 811 30.61 -23.83 -20.38
C ASP A 811 31.68 -23.22 -19.44
N GLY A 812 31.57 -23.48 -18.12
CA GLY A 812 32.46 -22.97 -17.09
C GLY A 812 32.21 -21.51 -16.71
N LEU A 813 31.11 -20.90 -17.18
CA LEU A 813 30.79 -19.52 -16.85
C LEU A 813 30.10 -19.44 -15.49
N PRO A 814 30.36 -18.39 -14.68
CA PRO A 814 29.78 -18.27 -13.35
C PRO A 814 28.26 -18.10 -13.41
N LEU A 815 27.55 -18.91 -12.63
CA LEU A 815 26.12 -18.74 -12.41
C LEU A 815 25.89 -17.58 -11.44
N VAL A 816 25.14 -16.57 -11.88
CA VAL A 816 24.71 -15.44 -11.04
C VAL A 816 23.22 -15.56 -10.75
N GLU A 817 22.71 -14.76 -9.83
CA GLU A 817 21.29 -14.75 -9.45
C GLU A 817 20.38 -14.58 -10.68
N ALA A 818 20.76 -13.70 -11.63
CA ALA A 818 20.03 -13.50 -12.87
C ALA A 818 19.92 -14.79 -13.72
N SER A 819 20.94 -15.65 -13.73
CA SER A 819 20.92 -16.96 -14.41
C SER A 819 19.82 -17.87 -13.89
N LEU A 820 19.63 -17.89 -12.56
CA LEU A 820 18.63 -18.73 -11.91
C LEU A 820 17.23 -18.12 -12.05
N LEU A 821 17.11 -16.78 -12.03
CA LEU A 821 15.84 -16.08 -12.28
C LEU A 821 15.36 -16.26 -13.72
N HIS A 822 16.25 -16.23 -14.71
CA HIS A 822 15.92 -16.53 -16.09
C HIS A 822 15.21 -17.89 -16.22
N HIS A 823 15.85 -18.96 -15.70
CA HIS A 823 15.27 -20.31 -15.73
C HIS A 823 13.97 -20.43 -14.91
N ARG A 824 13.88 -19.70 -13.79
CA ARG A 824 12.67 -19.63 -12.96
C ARG A 824 11.47 -19.12 -13.76
N PHE A 825 11.64 -18.03 -14.50
CA PHE A 825 10.58 -17.46 -15.33
C PHE A 825 10.27 -18.33 -16.55
N LEU A 826 11.26 -18.99 -17.16
CA LEU A 826 11.01 -19.94 -18.25
C LEU A 826 10.08 -21.10 -17.84
N LEU A 827 10.12 -21.55 -16.58
CA LEU A 827 9.18 -22.57 -16.07
C LEU A 827 7.72 -22.08 -16.03
N GLY A 828 7.50 -20.77 -16.07
CA GLY A 828 6.18 -20.18 -16.15
C GLY A 828 5.63 -20.06 -17.57
N THR A 829 6.37 -20.56 -18.58
CA THR A 829 5.96 -20.52 -19.99
C THR A 829 5.34 -21.84 -20.44
N ASP A 830 4.89 -21.93 -21.69
CA ASP A 830 4.47 -23.16 -22.34
C ASP A 830 5.62 -24.18 -22.47
N ARG A 831 6.88 -23.73 -22.49
CA ARG A 831 8.08 -24.58 -22.57
C ARG A 831 8.43 -25.32 -21.26
N HIS A 832 7.69 -25.07 -20.18
CA HIS A 832 8.00 -25.55 -18.83
C HIS A 832 8.38 -27.03 -18.73
N ALA A 833 7.76 -27.91 -19.52
CA ALA A 833 8.00 -29.36 -19.51
C ALA A 833 9.43 -29.76 -19.95
N ALA A 834 10.06 -28.96 -20.80
CA ALA A 834 11.37 -29.24 -21.39
C ALA A 834 12.52 -28.54 -20.66
N ILE A 835 12.24 -27.60 -19.76
CA ILE A 835 13.27 -26.81 -19.08
C ILE A 835 13.97 -27.66 -18.03
N VAL A 836 15.28 -27.87 -18.22
CA VAL A 836 16.18 -28.43 -17.21
C VAL A 836 17.49 -27.65 -17.28
N SER A 837 17.75 -26.77 -16.32
CA SER A 837 19.02 -26.05 -16.24
C SER A 837 20.16 -27.00 -15.84
N HIS A 838 21.39 -26.62 -16.15
CA HIS A 838 22.58 -27.40 -15.77
C HIS A 838 22.64 -27.63 -14.25
N ALA A 839 22.35 -26.61 -13.43
CA ALA A 839 22.31 -26.73 -11.98
C ALA A 839 21.26 -27.73 -11.48
N SER A 840 20.05 -27.73 -12.06
CA SER A 840 19.00 -28.70 -11.70
C SER A 840 19.28 -30.10 -12.22
N ARG A 841 19.94 -30.23 -13.39
CA ARG A 841 20.39 -31.53 -13.94
C ARG A 841 21.36 -32.21 -12.98
N LEU A 842 22.35 -31.49 -12.46
CA LEU A 842 23.30 -32.04 -11.49
C LEU A 842 22.63 -32.50 -10.19
N LEU A 843 21.69 -31.71 -9.66
CA LEU A 843 20.91 -32.11 -8.48
C LEU A 843 20.06 -33.36 -8.75
N TYR A 844 19.37 -33.40 -9.89
CA TYR A 844 18.59 -34.56 -10.32
C TYR A 844 19.46 -35.82 -10.43
N GLU A 845 20.61 -35.72 -11.10
CA GLU A 845 21.52 -36.84 -11.32
C GLU A 845 22.24 -37.31 -10.06
N ALA A 846 22.31 -36.47 -9.03
CA ALA A 846 22.85 -36.82 -7.73
C ALA A 846 21.80 -37.41 -6.78
N ILE A 847 20.52 -37.00 -6.88
CA ILE A 847 19.48 -37.32 -5.89
C ILE A 847 18.47 -38.34 -6.41
N LEU A 848 17.95 -38.14 -7.63
CA LEU A 848 16.79 -38.87 -8.14
C LEU A 848 17.15 -39.92 -9.20
N LEU A 849 18.08 -39.64 -10.12
CA LEU A 849 18.50 -40.61 -11.13
C LEU A 849 18.98 -41.94 -10.53
N PRO A 850 19.78 -41.97 -9.43
CA PRO A 850 20.23 -43.22 -8.82
C PRO A 850 19.11 -44.17 -8.37
N ARG A 851 17.89 -43.63 -8.21
CA ARG A 851 16.69 -44.39 -7.81
C ARG A 851 15.93 -44.96 -9.00
N LEU A 852 16.32 -44.61 -10.22
CA LEU A 852 15.72 -45.07 -11.47
C LEU A 852 16.54 -46.14 -12.17
N VAL A 853 17.83 -46.29 -11.85
CA VAL A 853 18.76 -47.17 -12.58
C VAL A 853 19.39 -48.21 -11.67
N GLN A 854 19.77 -49.34 -12.26
CA GLN A 854 20.61 -50.36 -11.63
C GLN A 854 22.08 -49.89 -11.62
N GLU A 855 22.81 -50.28 -10.57
CA GLU A 855 24.23 -49.99 -10.40
C GLU A 855 24.56 -48.49 -10.58
N PRO A 856 23.88 -47.58 -9.84
CA PRO A 856 24.04 -46.14 -10.02
C PRO A 856 25.46 -45.64 -9.75
N GLU A 857 26.26 -46.37 -8.98
CA GLU A 857 27.67 -46.12 -8.73
C GLU A 857 28.54 -46.25 -9.98
N ARG A 858 28.06 -46.97 -11.02
CA ARG A 858 28.77 -47.16 -12.29
C ARG A 858 28.42 -46.10 -13.34
N LEU A 859 27.63 -45.08 -13.02
CA LEU A 859 27.23 -44.05 -13.99
C LEU A 859 28.42 -43.22 -14.46
N MET A 860 28.64 -43.18 -15.77
CA MET A 860 29.71 -42.40 -16.39
C MET A 860 29.42 -40.91 -16.27
N ARG A 861 30.33 -40.14 -15.65
CA ARG A 861 30.22 -38.67 -15.56
C ARG A 861 31.14 -37.97 -16.56
N ARG A 862 30.64 -36.88 -17.13
CA ARG A 862 31.38 -35.94 -17.99
C ARG A 862 32.21 -34.97 -17.14
N MET A 863 33.08 -34.21 -17.80
CA MET A 863 33.90 -33.17 -17.16
C MET A 863 33.06 -32.09 -16.46
N ASP A 864 31.88 -31.77 -16.98
CA ASP A 864 30.94 -30.82 -16.37
C ASP A 864 30.12 -31.43 -15.20
N GLY A 865 30.43 -32.66 -14.80
CA GLY A 865 29.79 -33.41 -13.72
C GLY A 865 28.48 -34.11 -14.10
N THR A 866 27.93 -33.84 -15.28
CA THR A 866 26.68 -34.47 -15.74
C THR A 866 26.90 -35.93 -16.17
N VAL A 867 25.85 -36.75 -16.12
CA VAL A 867 25.91 -38.15 -16.56
C VAL A 867 25.94 -38.21 -18.09
N ALA A 868 26.88 -38.98 -18.63
CA ALA A 868 27.00 -39.22 -20.06
C ALA A 868 25.79 -40.00 -20.59
N ARG A 869 25.33 -39.65 -21.79
CA ARG A 869 24.12 -40.22 -22.39
C ARG A 869 24.33 -40.57 -23.85
N ALA A 870 23.71 -41.67 -24.30
CA ALA A 870 23.56 -42.02 -25.72
C ALA A 870 22.09 -42.24 -26.04
N ALA A 871 21.58 -41.61 -27.11
CA ALA A 871 20.16 -41.63 -27.48
C ALA A 871 19.21 -41.30 -26.30
N GLY A 872 19.63 -40.41 -25.39
CA GLY A 872 18.87 -40.02 -24.19
C GLY A 872 19.10 -40.90 -22.95
N LEU A 873 19.55 -42.15 -23.13
CA LEU A 873 19.79 -43.09 -22.03
C LEU A 873 21.08 -42.76 -21.27
N PRO A 874 21.08 -42.79 -19.92
CA PRO A 874 22.29 -42.71 -19.12
C PRO A 874 23.26 -43.85 -19.46
N LEU A 875 24.57 -43.60 -19.39
CA LEU A 875 25.61 -44.58 -19.65
C LEU A 875 26.35 -44.98 -18.37
N HIS A 876 26.78 -46.24 -18.33
CA HIS A 876 27.77 -46.72 -17.37
C HIS A 876 29.20 -46.43 -17.86
N GLU A 877 30.18 -46.53 -16.95
CA GLU A 877 31.61 -46.27 -17.23
C GLU A 877 32.20 -47.15 -18.34
N ASP A 878 31.61 -48.32 -18.59
CA ASP A 878 31.97 -49.22 -19.70
C ASP A 878 31.34 -48.84 -21.05
N GLY A 879 30.58 -47.74 -21.09
CA GLY A 879 29.87 -47.24 -22.27
C GLY A 879 28.53 -47.93 -22.54
N SER A 880 28.12 -48.91 -21.73
CA SER A 880 26.81 -49.55 -21.87
C SER A 880 25.68 -48.66 -21.35
N ALA A 881 24.45 -48.85 -21.85
CA ALA A 881 23.29 -48.09 -21.39
C ALA A 881 22.81 -48.60 -20.02
N ALA A 882 22.59 -47.68 -19.09
CA ALA A 882 22.05 -47.97 -17.77
C ALA A 882 20.65 -48.61 -17.89
N ARG A 883 20.38 -49.61 -17.04
CA ARG A 883 19.10 -50.33 -17.02
C ARG A 883 18.21 -49.80 -15.91
N ARG A 884 16.89 -49.79 -16.13
CA ARG A 884 15.92 -49.44 -15.09
C ARG A 884 15.92 -50.41 -13.92
N VAL A 885 15.50 -49.95 -12.73
CA VAL A 885 15.26 -50.85 -11.59
C VAL A 885 14.08 -51.80 -11.86
N ASP A 886 14.08 -52.94 -11.15
CA ASP A 886 13.02 -53.95 -11.26
C ASP A 886 11.65 -53.33 -10.93
N PRO A 887 10.60 -53.54 -11.74
CA PRO A 887 9.23 -53.09 -11.45
C PRO A 887 8.75 -53.39 -10.02
N ARG A 888 9.14 -54.53 -9.44
CA ARG A 888 8.80 -54.92 -8.06
C ARG A 888 9.49 -54.04 -7.01
N ALA A 889 10.67 -53.51 -7.33
CA ALA A 889 11.43 -52.63 -6.45
C ALA A 889 10.90 -51.18 -6.45
N VAL A 890 10.16 -50.76 -7.49
CA VAL A 890 9.58 -49.41 -7.60
C VAL A 890 8.68 -49.07 -6.42
N ALA A 891 7.89 -50.04 -5.96
CA ALA A 891 7.05 -49.87 -4.77
C ALA A 891 7.88 -49.82 -3.47
N GLY A 892 9.08 -50.40 -3.44
CA GLY A 892 9.96 -50.41 -2.27
C GLY A 892 10.87 -49.19 -2.15
N THR A 893 10.87 -48.27 -3.12
CA THR A 893 11.79 -47.12 -3.14
C THR A 893 11.58 -46.24 -1.88
N PRO A 894 12.62 -45.99 -1.05
CA PRO A 894 12.49 -45.26 0.20
C PRO A 894 11.96 -43.83 -0.01
N PRO A 895 11.05 -43.30 0.81
CA PRO A 895 10.46 -41.98 0.58
C PRO A 895 11.47 -40.84 0.73
N LEU A 896 11.39 -39.83 -0.14
CA LEU A 896 12.16 -38.58 0.01
C LEU A 896 11.26 -37.40 0.37
N ARG A 897 11.70 -36.60 1.35
CA ARG A 897 10.96 -35.42 1.81
C ARG A 897 11.82 -34.19 1.61
N PHE A 898 11.36 -33.28 0.78
CA PHE A 898 12.07 -32.06 0.42
C PHE A 898 11.51 -30.86 1.18
N LEU A 899 12.41 -29.98 1.61
CA LEU A 899 12.11 -28.63 2.05
C LEU A 899 12.64 -27.65 1.00
N ALA A 900 11.80 -26.73 0.57
CA ALA A 900 12.15 -25.73 -0.42
C ALA A 900 11.85 -24.32 0.11
N HIS A 901 12.72 -23.38 -0.27
CA HIS A 901 12.50 -21.95 -0.13
C HIS A 901 12.83 -21.24 -1.44
N SER A 902 12.09 -20.20 -1.79
CA SER A 902 12.39 -19.36 -2.96
C SER A 902 12.41 -20.17 -4.27
N SER A 903 13.55 -20.26 -4.96
CA SER A 903 13.71 -21.02 -6.21
C SER A 903 13.87 -22.53 -6.01
N GLY A 904 13.88 -23.04 -4.76
CA GLY A 904 13.94 -24.49 -4.51
C GLY A 904 12.79 -25.26 -5.19
N ILE A 905 11.60 -24.66 -5.27
CA ILE A 905 10.46 -25.24 -6.00
C ILE A 905 10.69 -25.27 -7.52
N ALA A 906 11.42 -24.29 -8.07
CA ALA A 906 11.80 -24.27 -9.48
C ALA A 906 12.82 -25.38 -9.77
N ALA A 907 13.81 -25.56 -8.89
CA ALA A 907 14.79 -26.63 -8.99
C ALA A 907 14.11 -28.01 -8.97
N LEU A 908 13.19 -28.25 -8.01
CA LEU A 908 12.47 -29.52 -7.95
C LEU A 908 11.64 -29.80 -9.21
N GLN A 909 10.91 -28.81 -9.74
CA GLN A 909 10.14 -29.03 -10.97
C GLN A 909 11.03 -29.36 -12.17
N GLN A 910 12.22 -28.77 -12.26
CA GLN A 910 13.19 -29.15 -13.29
C GLN A 910 13.78 -30.55 -13.05
N MET A 911 13.97 -30.95 -11.79
CA MET A 911 14.34 -32.33 -11.46
C MET A 911 13.22 -33.30 -11.85
N ASP A 912 11.94 -32.97 -11.61
CA ASP A 912 10.79 -33.75 -12.07
C ASP A 912 10.76 -33.85 -13.61
N ASN A 913 11.06 -32.76 -14.34
CA ASN A 913 11.17 -32.75 -15.80
C ASN A 913 12.26 -33.72 -16.28
N ALA A 914 13.45 -33.65 -15.68
CA ALA A 914 14.56 -34.55 -15.98
C ALA A 914 14.23 -36.01 -15.66
N MET A 915 13.54 -36.24 -14.54
CA MET A 915 13.07 -37.55 -14.12
C MET A 915 12.07 -38.14 -15.11
N ARG A 916 11.12 -37.36 -15.63
CA ARG A 916 10.19 -37.82 -16.68
C ARG A 916 10.93 -38.23 -17.95
N GLN A 917 11.85 -37.39 -18.43
CA GLN A 917 12.66 -37.67 -19.63
C GLN A 917 13.40 -39.02 -19.51
N ASP A 918 14.03 -39.27 -18.35
CA ASP A 918 14.76 -40.51 -18.13
C ASP A 918 13.85 -41.71 -17.92
N MET A 919 12.74 -41.54 -17.21
CA MET A 919 11.76 -42.62 -17.04
C MET A 919 11.13 -43.05 -18.36
N GLU A 920 10.82 -42.09 -19.24
CA GLU A 920 10.34 -42.36 -20.60
C GLU A 920 11.40 -43.12 -21.42
N ALA A 921 12.64 -42.62 -21.43
CA ALA A 921 13.74 -43.27 -22.15
C ALA A 921 14.02 -44.69 -21.63
N LEU A 922 13.95 -44.90 -20.31
CA LEU A 922 14.18 -46.18 -19.64
C LEU A 922 12.98 -47.15 -19.72
N GLY A 923 11.84 -46.73 -20.28
CA GLY A 923 10.67 -47.58 -20.48
C GLY A 923 9.82 -47.80 -19.22
N TYR A 924 9.66 -46.80 -18.36
CA TYR A 924 8.71 -46.84 -17.25
C TYR A 924 7.28 -46.57 -17.70
N SER A 925 6.34 -47.40 -17.24
CA SER A 925 4.90 -47.17 -17.47
C SER A 925 4.40 -45.96 -16.71
N ALA A 926 3.30 -45.34 -17.18
CA ALA A 926 2.71 -44.16 -16.52
C ALA A 926 2.38 -44.40 -15.03
N GLN A 927 1.96 -45.61 -14.66
CA GLN A 927 1.65 -45.97 -13.29
C GLN A 927 2.91 -46.07 -12.41
N GLU A 928 4.01 -46.60 -12.95
CA GLU A 928 5.30 -46.63 -12.27
C GLU A 928 5.86 -45.23 -12.09
N GLN A 929 5.79 -44.40 -13.13
CA GLN A 929 6.21 -42.99 -13.05
C GLN A 929 5.46 -42.25 -11.96
N LYS A 930 4.13 -42.40 -11.91
CA LYS A 930 3.28 -41.83 -10.86
C LYS A 930 3.68 -42.33 -9.48
N THR A 931 3.93 -43.63 -9.34
CA THR A 931 4.38 -44.23 -8.08
C THR A 931 5.70 -43.64 -7.62
N LEU A 932 6.70 -43.52 -8.50
CA LEU A 932 8.01 -42.95 -8.20
C LEU A 932 7.92 -41.48 -7.78
N PHE A 933 7.08 -40.68 -8.43
CA PHE A 933 6.83 -39.30 -7.98
C PHE A 933 6.15 -39.24 -6.61
N HIS A 934 5.19 -40.12 -6.37
CA HIS A 934 4.41 -40.14 -5.12
C HIS A 934 5.19 -40.70 -3.93
N ARG A 935 6.36 -41.30 -4.16
CA ARG A 935 7.36 -41.60 -3.12
C ARG A 935 8.09 -40.34 -2.63
N ASN A 936 7.94 -39.22 -3.32
CA ASN A 936 8.54 -37.96 -2.94
C ASN A 936 7.45 -37.00 -2.43
N VAL A 937 7.84 -36.01 -1.62
CA VAL A 937 7.00 -34.86 -1.27
C VAL A 937 7.88 -33.64 -1.09
N VAL A 938 7.38 -32.45 -1.42
CA VAL A 938 8.03 -31.19 -1.07
C VAL A 938 7.12 -30.31 -0.24
N VAL A 939 7.68 -29.65 0.77
CA VAL A 939 7.06 -28.51 1.45
C VAL A 939 7.82 -27.26 1.05
N SER A 940 7.19 -26.42 0.24
CA SER A 940 7.76 -25.15 -0.21
C SER A 940 7.21 -24.00 0.61
N PHE A 941 8.11 -23.23 1.20
CA PHE A 941 7.82 -21.90 1.73
C PHE A 941 8.29 -20.85 0.72
N ALA A 942 7.54 -19.78 0.50
CA ALA A 942 7.91 -18.73 -0.45
C ALA A 942 8.17 -19.25 -1.87
N SER A 943 7.21 -19.95 -2.49
CA SER A 943 7.37 -20.42 -3.87
C SER A 943 7.51 -19.24 -4.84
N THR A 944 8.67 -19.15 -5.50
CA THR A 944 8.96 -18.08 -6.46
C THR A 944 8.81 -18.48 -7.93
N ALA A 945 8.24 -19.65 -8.19
CA ALA A 945 7.87 -20.11 -9.53
C ALA A 945 6.49 -20.75 -9.47
N ASP A 946 5.75 -20.68 -10.57
CA ASP A 946 4.45 -21.35 -10.66
C ASP A 946 4.62 -22.86 -10.51
N ILE A 947 3.72 -23.48 -9.73
CA ILE A 947 3.71 -24.93 -9.53
C ILE A 947 2.77 -25.54 -10.56
N ARG A 948 3.37 -26.24 -11.53
CA ARG A 948 2.68 -26.94 -12.61
C ARG A 948 2.08 -28.23 -12.08
N THR A 949 0.77 -28.38 -12.27
CA THR A 949 -0.01 -29.57 -11.87
C THR A 949 -0.56 -30.34 -13.08
N ASP A 950 -0.31 -29.83 -14.29
CA ASP A 950 -0.69 -30.42 -15.57
C ASP A 950 0.22 -31.56 -16.03
N LEU A 951 1.34 -31.78 -15.35
CA LEU A 951 2.27 -32.89 -15.59
C LEU A 951 2.45 -33.76 -14.33
N PRO A 952 2.75 -35.06 -14.48
CA PRO A 952 3.12 -35.92 -13.35
C PRO A 952 4.37 -35.37 -12.66
N GLY A 953 4.37 -35.33 -11.33
CA GLY A 953 5.49 -34.78 -10.58
C GLY A 953 5.32 -34.97 -9.09
N THR A 954 6.32 -34.54 -8.34
CA THR A 954 6.39 -34.70 -6.89
C THR A 954 5.22 -33.96 -6.19
N PRO A 955 4.37 -34.64 -5.39
CA PRO A 955 3.35 -34.00 -4.56
C PRO A 955 3.91 -32.81 -3.77
N THR A 956 3.17 -31.69 -3.75
CA THR A 956 3.69 -30.40 -3.26
C THR A 956 2.77 -29.79 -2.22
N VAL A 957 3.34 -29.34 -1.11
CA VAL A 957 2.72 -28.39 -0.17
C VAL A 957 3.30 -27.01 -0.47
N ASP A 958 2.45 -26.01 -0.63
CA ASP A 958 2.83 -24.65 -1.00
C ASP A 958 2.31 -23.64 0.03
N ILE A 959 3.23 -22.89 0.64
CA ILE A 959 2.95 -21.86 1.64
C ILE A 959 3.66 -20.58 1.19
N THR A 960 2.90 -19.70 0.53
CA THR A 960 3.44 -18.48 -0.08
C THR A 960 2.61 -17.27 0.35
N ALA A 961 3.29 -16.24 0.86
CA ALA A 961 2.66 -15.07 1.43
C ALA A 961 2.40 -13.97 0.40
N TYR A 962 1.31 -13.24 0.58
CA TYR A 962 0.94 -12.11 -0.26
C TYR A 962 1.98 -10.98 -0.22
N ASN A 963 2.50 -10.63 0.96
CA ASN A 963 3.50 -9.57 1.11
C ASN A 963 4.95 -10.03 0.81
N ASP A 964 5.14 -11.24 0.29
CA ASP A 964 6.40 -11.69 -0.29
C ASP A 964 6.47 -11.31 -1.77
N VAL A 965 6.85 -10.05 -2.01
CA VAL A 965 6.90 -9.44 -3.35
C VAL A 965 7.82 -10.16 -4.33
N ARG A 966 8.89 -10.81 -3.85
CA ARG A 966 9.79 -11.60 -4.71
C ARG A 966 9.09 -12.88 -5.21
N SER A 967 8.28 -13.51 -4.36
CA SER A 967 7.43 -14.64 -4.74
C SER A 967 6.25 -14.20 -5.62
N MET A 968 5.63 -13.06 -5.31
CA MET A 968 4.55 -12.50 -6.15
C MET A 968 5.04 -12.17 -7.56
N ALA A 969 6.18 -11.48 -7.70
CA ALA A 969 6.78 -11.19 -9.00
C ALA A 969 7.28 -12.46 -9.71
N GLY A 970 7.60 -13.53 -9.00
CA GLY A 970 8.05 -14.80 -9.60
C GLY A 970 6.93 -15.71 -10.10
N THR A 971 5.66 -15.38 -9.82
CA THR A 971 4.53 -16.29 -10.02
C THR A 971 3.36 -15.60 -10.69
N THR A 972 2.56 -16.37 -11.42
CA THR A 972 1.29 -15.92 -12.03
C THR A 972 0.07 -16.55 -11.35
N THR A 973 0.32 -17.44 -10.39
CA THR A 973 -0.66 -18.15 -9.56
C THR A 973 -1.69 -17.19 -8.92
N PRO A 974 -2.99 -17.23 -9.32
CA PRO A 974 -4.01 -16.30 -8.82
C PRO A 974 -4.33 -16.51 -7.33
N ASP A 975 -4.03 -17.69 -6.81
CA ASP A 975 -4.32 -18.11 -5.44
C ASP A 975 -3.58 -17.30 -4.36
N TYR A 976 -2.49 -16.62 -4.71
CA TYR A 976 -1.79 -15.76 -3.74
C TYR A 976 -2.45 -14.39 -3.54
N ALA A 977 -3.47 -14.06 -4.34
CA ALA A 977 -4.21 -12.82 -4.17
C ALA A 977 -5.06 -12.84 -2.89
N LEU A 978 -5.09 -11.71 -2.18
CA LEU A 978 -5.99 -11.51 -1.04
C LEU A 978 -7.09 -10.52 -1.43
N GLY A 979 -8.32 -10.79 -0.98
CA GLY A 979 -9.39 -9.79 -1.01
C GLY A 979 -9.02 -8.60 -0.12
N ASP A 980 -9.43 -7.38 -0.50
CA ASP A 980 -9.00 -6.14 0.15
C ASP A 980 -9.28 -6.10 1.66
N SER A 981 -10.48 -6.50 2.09
CA SER A 981 -10.87 -6.53 3.51
C SER A 981 -9.99 -7.49 4.32
N HIS A 982 -9.85 -8.73 3.84
CA HIS A 982 -9.00 -9.74 4.46
C HIS A 982 -7.53 -9.29 4.49
N ARG A 983 -7.02 -8.74 3.39
CA ARG A 983 -5.66 -8.19 3.30
C ARG A 983 -5.41 -7.11 4.36
N ARG A 984 -6.31 -6.12 4.50
CA ARG A 984 -6.16 -5.04 5.49
C ARG A 984 -6.22 -5.57 6.92
N ALA A 985 -7.10 -6.54 7.20
CA ALA A 985 -7.17 -7.19 8.50
C ALA A 985 -5.87 -7.92 8.84
N GLN A 986 -5.36 -8.73 7.90
CA GLN A 986 -4.08 -9.44 8.06
C GLN A 986 -2.91 -8.48 8.25
N ALA A 987 -2.81 -7.44 7.44
CA ALA A 987 -1.73 -6.47 7.52
C ALA A 987 -1.76 -5.66 8.84
N ARG A 988 -2.94 -5.40 9.42
CA ARG A 988 -3.06 -4.83 10.77
C ARG A 988 -2.60 -5.84 11.83
N ALA A 989 -3.06 -7.08 11.77
CA ALA A 989 -2.69 -8.13 12.71
C ALA A 989 -1.17 -8.42 12.68
N ALA A 990 -0.57 -8.38 11.49
CA ALA A 990 0.86 -8.61 11.24
C ALA A 990 1.79 -7.58 11.89
N ARG A 991 1.27 -6.50 12.46
CA ARG A 991 2.06 -5.53 13.25
C ARG A 991 2.24 -5.95 14.70
N ALA A 992 1.41 -6.86 15.21
CA ALA A 992 1.51 -7.35 16.57
C ALA A 992 2.77 -8.21 16.75
N ALA A 993 3.38 -8.15 17.94
CA ALA A 993 4.45 -9.07 18.32
C ALA A 993 3.88 -10.50 18.43
N GLY A 994 4.63 -11.49 17.91
CA GLY A 994 4.20 -12.90 17.97
C GLY A 994 3.09 -13.28 16.98
N TYR A 995 2.78 -12.42 16.00
CA TYR A 995 1.78 -12.71 14.99
C TYR A 995 2.03 -14.05 14.25
N ARG A 996 0.97 -14.85 14.15
CA ARG A 996 0.89 -16.07 13.35
C ARG A 996 -0.19 -15.88 12.28
N TYR A 997 0.03 -16.43 11.09
CA TYR A 997 -0.93 -16.32 9.99
C TYR A 997 -2.06 -17.35 10.11
N GLU A 998 -2.79 -17.32 11.22
CA GLU A 998 -3.84 -18.29 11.58
C GLU A 998 -5.08 -18.19 10.68
N ALA A 999 -5.45 -16.98 10.27
CA ALA A 999 -6.59 -16.73 9.39
C ALA A 999 -6.29 -17.11 7.92
N THR A 1000 -5.90 -18.36 7.71
CA THR A 1000 -5.50 -18.95 6.43
C THR A 1000 -6.20 -20.30 6.26
N HIS A 1001 -6.32 -20.79 5.02
CA HIS A 1001 -7.01 -22.06 4.76
C HIS A 1001 -6.27 -22.89 3.71
N TRP A 1002 -6.48 -24.21 3.75
CA TRP A 1002 -5.93 -25.13 2.75
C TRP A 1002 -6.82 -25.21 1.52
N LYS A 1003 -6.20 -25.35 0.34
CA LYS A 1003 -6.86 -25.63 -0.94
C LYS A 1003 -6.16 -26.82 -1.58
N LEU A 1004 -6.91 -27.89 -1.87
CA LEU A 1004 -6.40 -29.03 -2.62
C LEU A 1004 -6.61 -28.80 -4.12
N ILE A 1005 -5.56 -28.99 -4.90
CA ILE A 1005 -5.58 -28.81 -6.36
C ILE A 1005 -5.13 -30.13 -7.00
N GLU A 1006 -6.01 -30.68 -7.83
CA GLU A 1006 -5.77 -31.90 -8.60
C GLU A 1006 -6.22 -31.68 -10.04
N ASN A 1007 -5.28 -31.80 -10.97
CA ASN A 1007 -5.55 -31.74 -12.40
C ASN A 1007 -5.30 -33.11 -13.03
N ALA A 1008 -5.78 -33.30 -14.26
CA ALA A 1008 -5.65 -34.56 -15.01
C ALA A 1008 -4.20 -35.07 -15.13
N GLY A 1009 -3.19 -34.20 -15.01
CA GLY A 1009 -1.76 -34.52 -15.06
C GLY A 1009 -1.22 -35.33 -13.87
N GLY A 1010 -1.98 -35.50 -12.78
CA GLY A 1010 -1.65 -36.47 -11.73
C GLY A 1010 -0.70 -36.01 -10.62
N LYS A 1011 -0.28 -34.73 -10.59
CA LYS A 1011 0.41 -34.12 -9.45
C LYS A 1011 -0.58 -33.52 -8.46
N THR A 1012 -0.45 -33.88 -7.18
CA THR A 1012 -1.26 -33.34 -6.09
C THR A 1012 -0.58 -32.12 -5.47
N LEU A 1013 -1.33 -31.02 -5.35
CA LEU A 1013 -0.88 -29.78 -4.72
C LEU A 1013 -1.81 -29.40 -3.56
N LEU A 1014 -1.23 -29.20 -2.37
CA LEU A 1014 -1.92 -28.67 -1.20
C LEU A 1014 -1.40 -27.26 -0.91
N ARG A 1015 -2.20 -26.23 -1.19
CA ARG A 1015 -1.80 -24.83 -1.08
C ARG A 1015 -2.42 -24.15 0.13
N ARG A 1016 -1.64 -23.38 0.89
CA ARG A 1016 -2.14 -22.51 1.95
C ARG A 1016 -2.46 -21.13 1.38
N MET A 1017 -3.73 -20.75 1.49
CA MET A 1017 -4.31 -19.50 1.00
C MET A 1017 -4.40 -18.49 2.15
N GLY A 1018 -4.32 -17.19 1.86
CA GLY A 1018 -4.50 -16.15 2.88
C GLY A 1018 -3.21 -15.71 3.59
N VAL A 1019 -2.06 -16.32 3.28
CA VAL A 1019 -0.83 -16.13 4.06
C VAL A 1019 -0.34 -14.69 3.93
N PHE A 1020 -0.07 -14.07 5.07
CA PHE A 1020 0.52 -12.73 5.18
C PHE A 1020 1.51 -12.77 6.33
N LEU A 1021 2.71 -12.21 6.16
CA LEU A 1021 3.78 -12.30 7.16
C LEU A 1021 3.89 -11.05 8.01
N GLN A 1022 4.42 -11.23 9.23
CA GLN A 1022 4.81 -10.14 10.10
C GLN A 1022 5.85 -9.22 9.43
N ASP A 1023 5.73 -7.92 9.66
CA ASP A 1023 6.72 -6.95 9.18
C ASP A 1023 8.13 -7.25 9.71
N ASP A 1024 9.14 -7.10 8.86
CA ASP A 1024 10.55 -7.16 9.26
C ASP A 1024 11.16 -5.75 9.25
N PRO A 1025 11.51 -5.17 10.42
CA PRO A 1025 12.22 -3.89 10.43
C PRO A 1025 13.63 -4.00 9.81
N ALA A 1026 14.19 -5.22 9.67
CA ALA A 1026 15.48 -5.45 9.03
C ALA A 1026 15.41 -5.67 7.51
N ARG A 1027 14.21 -5.92 6.94
CA ARG A 1027 13.98 -6.02 5.49
C ARG A 1027 12.83 -5.12 5.09
N LEU A 1028 13.19 -3.97 4.54
CA LEU A 1028 12.23 -2.88 4.43
C LEU A 1028 11.32 -2.96 3.18
N ASP A 1029 11.67 -3.83 2.23
CA ASP A 1029 11.14 -3.88 0.88
C ASP A 1029 10.49 -5.24 0.51
N ASP A 1030 10.82 -6.32 1.23
CA ASP A 1030 10.25 -7.65 0.97
C ASP A 1030 9.93 -8.48 2.24
N GLY A 1031 8.90 -9.32 2.12
CA GLY A 1031 8.59 -10.39 3.09
C GLY A 1031 9.34 -11.69 2.83
N HIS A 1032 10.39 -11.71 2.00
CA HIS A 1032 11.01 -12.93 1.46
C HIS A 1032 11.99 -13.61 2.44
N ALA A 1033 11.63 -13.66 3.72
CA ALA A 1033 12.45 -14.19 4.79
C ALA A 1033 11.89 -15.51 5.31
N LEU A 1034 12.57 -16.64 5.03
CA LEU A 1034 12.16 -17.97 5.54
C LEU A 1034 11.85 -17.95 7.03
N ARG A 1035 12.67 -17.28 7.84
CA ARG A 1035 12.46 -17.15 9.29
C ARG A 1035 11.03 -16.69 9.64
N ARG A 1036 10.46 -15.74 8.89
CA ARG A 1036 9.12 -15.20 9.14
C ARG A 1036 8.04 -16.21 8.77
N TYR A 1037 8.22 -16.96 7.70
CA TYR A 1037 7.35 -18.08 7.37
C TYR A 1037 7.34 -19.13 8.49
N LEU A 1038 8.51 -19.53 8.99
CA LEU A 1038 8.62 -20.56 10.02
C LEU A 1038 8.11 -20.09 11.40
N GLN A 1039 8.43 -18.86 11.80
CA GLN A 1039 7.99 -18.31 13.09
C GLN A 1039 6.48 -18.02 13.13
N GLY A 1040 5.91 -17.57 12.01
CA GLY A 1040 4.48 -17.29 11.91
C GLY A 1040 3.62 -18.53 11.61
N ALA A 1041 4.22 -19.71 11.46
CA ALA A 1041 3.51 -20.93 11.10
C ALA A 1041 2.45 -21.31 12.15
N PRO A 1042 1.17 -21.48 11.76
CA PRO A 1042 0.13 -21.95 12.66
C PRO A 1042 0.27 -23.45 12.94
N ASP A 1043 -0.44 -23.92 13.97
CA ASP A 1043 -0.34 -25.30 14.43
C ASP A 1043 -0.80 -26.33 13.37
N GLU A 1044 -1.65 -25.95 12.41
CA GLU A 1044 -2.00 -26.84 11.30
C GLU A 1044 -0.80 -27.17 10.42
N ILE A 1045 0.14 -26.24 10.23
CA ILE A 1045 1.37 -26.48 9.47
C ILE A 1045 2.30 -27.39 10.28
N HIS A 1046 2.40 -27.17 11.60
CA HIS A 1046 3.16 -28.06 12.48
C HIS A 1046 2.60 -29.49 12.45
N HIS A 1047 1.27 -29.64 12.51
CA HIS A 1047 0.61 -30.92 12.37
C HIS A 1047 0.89 -31.54 11.00
N LEU A 1048 0.88 -30.73 9.93
CA LEU A 1048 1.15 -31.22 8.58
C LEU A 1048 2.53 -31.85 8.45
N ILE A 1049 3.55 -31.12 8.91
CA ILE A 1049 4.94 -31.56 8.85
C ILE A 1049 5.18 -32.79 9.71
N ARG A 1050 4.58 -32.85 10.90
CA ARG A 1050 4.58 -34.02 11.78
C ARG A 1050 4.07 -35.28 11.07
N GLN A 1051 2.92 -35.19 10.41
CA GLN A 1051 2.35 -36.31 9.67
C GLN A 1051 3.24 -36.72 8.49
N LEU A 1052 3.80 -35.76 7.75
CA LEU A 1052 4.75 -36.07 6.67
C LEU A 1052 6.01 -36.77 7.20
N HIS A 1053 6.49 -36.38 8.39
CA HIS A 1053 7.66 -36.99 9.02
C HIS A 1053 7.43 -38.45 9.45
N TRP A 1054 6.32 -38.74 10.14
CA TRP A 1054 6.05 -40.08 10.69
C TRP A 1054 5.54 -41.11 9.68
N ASN A 1055 5.18 -40.69 8.48
CA ASN A 1055 4.67 -41.59 7.46
C ASN A 1055 5.84 -42.34 6.77
N SER A 1056 6.40 -43.34 7.45
CA SER A 1056 7.55 -44.16 7.01
C SER A 1056 7.15 -45.43 6.24
N ASP A 1057 5.96 -45.96 6.51
CA ASP A 1057 5.58 -47.33 6.13
C ASP A 1057 4.90 -47.40 4.75
N ALA A 1058 5.63 -46.91 3.75
CA ALA A 1058 5.27 -46.92 2.34
C ALA A 1058 4.03 -46.10 1.90
N PRO A 1059 3.80 -44.85 2.36
CA PRO A 1059 2.73 -44.03 1.82
C PRO A 1059 3.04 -43.52 0.41
N HIS A 1060 2.01 -43.45 -0.42
CA HIS A 1060 1.96 -42.48 -1.50
C HIS A 1060 1.61 -41.13 -0.86
N PHE A 1061 2.51 -40.14 -0.97
CA PHE A 1061 2.31 -38.84 -0.31
C PHE A 1061 1.11 -38.06 -0.87
N ASP A 1062 0.68 -38.34 -2.09
CA ASP A 1062 -0.55 -37.78 -2.65
C ASP A 1062 -1.77 -38.11 -1.77
N GLY A 1063 -1.90 -39.37 -1.36
CA GLY A 1063 -2.96 -39.84 -0.46
C GLY A 1063 -2.86 -39.21 0.92
N THR A 1064 -1.64 -38.99 1.42
CA THR A 1064 -1.41 -38.26 2.68
C THR A 1064 -1.92 -36.83 2.57
N LEU A 1065 -1.56 -36.09 1.51
CA LEU A 1065 -2.06 -34.72 1.31
C LEU A 1065 -3.59 -34.67 1.14
N ARG A 1066 -4.20 -35.64 0.46
CA ARG A 1066 -5.68 -35.75 0.34
C ARG A 1066 -6.38 -35.96 1.67
N ARG A 1067 -5.82 -36.79 2.56
CA ARG A 1067 -6.40 -37.03 3.90
C ARG A 1067 -6.29 -35.80 4.78
N MET A 1068 -5.25 -34.99 4.57
CA MET A 1068 -4.97 -33.81 5.38
C MET A 1068 -5.69 -32.56 4.88
N ALA A 1069 -6.16 -32.56 3.63
CA ALA A 1069 -7.06 -31.55 3.14
C ALA A 1069 -8.38 -31.61 3.95
N PRO A 1070 -8.76 -30.53 4.66
CA PRO A 1070 -10.06 -30.48 5.35
C PRO A 1070 -11.19 -30.62 4.32
N PRO A 1071 -12.39 -31.09 4.72
CA PRO A 1071 -13.51 -31.29 3.79
C PRO A 1071 -13.84 -30.05 2.95
N GLU A 1072 -13.62 -28.87 3.52
CA GLU A 1072 -13.83 -27.56 2.89
C GLU A 1072 -12.84 -27.26 1.76
N ALA A 1073 -11.64 -27.85 1.81
CA ALA A 1073 -10.59 -27.70 0.80
C ALA A 1073 -10.83 -28.51 -0.49
N LEU A 1074 -11.85 -29.39 -0.49
CA LEU A 1074 -12.26 -30.19 -1.64
C LEU A 1074 -13.22 -29.40 -2.53
N GLN A 1075 -13.07 -29.53 -3.86
CA GLN A 1075 -14.02 -28.94 -4.80
C GLN A 1075 -15.44 -29.54 -4.59
N PRO A 1076 -16.52 -28.80 -4.91
CA PRO A 1076 -17.90 -29.28 -4.71
C PRO A 1076 -18.17 -30.68 -5.31
N GLN A 1077 -17.58 -30.98 -6.48
CA GLN A 1077 -17.69 -32.29 -7.14
C GLN A 1077 -16.95 -33.41 -6.38
N GLN A 1078 -15.89 -33.09 -5.63
CA GLN A 1078 -15.11 -34.03 -4.82
C GLN A 1078 -15.75 -34.31 -3.45
N ARG A 1079 -16.69 -33.46 -2.99
CA ARG A 1079 -17.42 -33.67 -1.73
C ARG A 1079 -18.44 -34.81 -1.81
N GLN A 1080 -18.95 -35.13 -3.01
CA GLN A 1080 -19.98 -36.16 -3.22
C GLN A 1080 -19.43 -37.60 -3.26
N HIS A 1081 -18.10 -37.78 -3.33
CA HIS A 1081 -17.46 -39.09 -3.48
C HIS A 1081 -16.59 -39.51 -2.28
N ARG A 1082 -16.72 -38.83 -1.13
CA ARG A 1082 -16.12 -39.33 0.12
C ARG A 1082 -17.09 -40.33 0.78
N PRO A 1083 -16.66 -41.56 1.09
CA PRO A 1083 -17.33 -42.38 2.09
C PRO A 1083 -17.24 -41.73 3.48
#